data_AF-A0A926SRQ4-F1
#
_entry.id   AF-A0A926SRQ4-F1
#
_cell.length_a   1.000
_cell.length_b   1.000
_cell.length_c   1.000
_cell.angle_alpha   90.00
_cell.angle_beta   90.00
_cell.angle_gamma   90.00
#
_symmetry.space_group_name_H-M   'P 1'
#
loop_
_entity.id
_entity.type
_entity.pdbx_description
1 polymer ?
#
loop_
_entity_poly.entity_id
_entity_poly.type
_entity_poly.pdbx_seq_one_letter_code
_entity_poly.pdbx_strand_id
1 'polypeptide(L)'
;MITTTRLSAPTSFKLIEATIEEITKAFEFEALTAEQLVQLYLNRIEAYDQQGPTLNSMISVNPSALETARQLDEERRSGTLKGPLHGIPIVLKDNFDTFDLPTTAGSIVLKDSVPPDDARSVELLREDGAIILGKANMREFAARGGLGVYTEYGGETRNPYNFNRNASGSSGGTGAAIAANFAVLGTGSDTGGSIRGPSSFNGLVGIRPTRGLIPLDGIVPFALSRDGIGPMARTVTDAAVALGSMVQYDPNDPIFKTPIPAPQAQPDKFFEDYTQFLQPDALKGARIGVGRVWFGGDPEVDRLIDEAIQVMEDLGATIVELDLSNELLTTMINASRSIGLAEFPSQLAEYLSTLEEGYPKTLDDIIAIAESPEFADLVPPSRLQGLKNIRDYGGLENPEYIDVVQNVIPALRETFFDIYESNDIDTIVFPTTRTFASPFEGVTDPTFVEVLPAPPIRGVEIASLLGFSDITVPAGLSEDGLPITISFTGVPYSEPALLGLAYSFEQATQHRAASPLLPALEGEEFEYVTEVLVAGDAANDVIVAKQITDFDGNGDIVFSGDGNDSIDTTPALTGRNRLYAGNGADKVLASRNDQVFGEAGADILDASKGRGDNLLYGGLNNDELFAGTRDQLFGDEGDDKLYVGELGDNLLTGGTGTDQFWIAKAKLPISKNTIADYEIGTDVIGISDLSLRFTDLSFSQVGQNTDIRVGDAVVATLLNTEADALTANNFVFV
;
A
#
# COMPACT_ATOMS: atom_id res chain seq x y z
N MET A 1 19.90 4.63 40.51
CA MET A 1 18.47 4.27 40.44
C MET A 1 18.00 4.84 39.14
N ILE A 2 17.84 3.98 38.15
CA ILE A 2 17.40 4.39 36.82
C ILE A 2 15.95 4.87 36.90
N THR A 3 15.68 6.03 36.32
CA THR A 3 14.35 6.62 36.22
C THR A 3 13.98 6.81 34.76
N THR A 4 12.69 6.72 34.43
CA THR A 4 12.16 7.03 33.10
C THR A 4 11.15 8.16 33.16
N THR A 5 11.21 9.05 32.18
CA THR A 5 10.29 10.18 32.00
C THR A 5 9.83 10.22 30.55
N ARG A 6 8.53 10.10 30.30
CA ARG A 6 7.98 10.25 28.95
C ARG A 6 8.12 11.69 28.50
N LEU A 7 8.79 11.92 27.36
CA LEU A 7 8.92 13.25 26.77
C LEU A 7 7.83 13.52 25.75
N SER A 8 7.29 12.47 25.15
CA SER A 8 6.10 12.51 24.30
C SER A 8 4.83 12.15 25.08
N ALA A 9 3.70 12.68 24.61
CA ALA A 9 2.41 12.16 25.02
C ALA A 9 2.23 10.73 24.47
N PRO A 10 1.55 9.82 25.20
CA PRO A 10 1.20 8.52 24.66
C PRO A 10 0.46 8.67 23.33
N THR A 11 0.95 7.98 22.31
CA THR A 11 0.28 7.85 21.02
C THR A 11 -0.64 6.63 21.11
N SER A 12 -1.90 6.80 20.74
CA SER A 12 -2.86 5.68 20.68
C SER A 12 -2.85 5.11 19.27
N PHE A 13 -2.60 3.81 19.15
CA PHE A 13 -2.90 3.06 17.94
C PHE A 13 -4.30 2.45 18.08
N LYS A 14 -5.11 2.56 17.02
CA LYS A 14 -6.42 1.94 16.92
C LYS A 14 -6.53 1.26 15.57
N LEU A 15 -6.77 -0.04 15.55
CA LEU A 15 -6.92 -0.79 14.30
C LEU A 15 -8.08 -0.26 13.44
N ILE A 16 -9.18 0.10 14.10
CA ILE A 16 -10.37 0.62 13.44
C ILE A 16 -10.07 1.97 12.82
N GLU A 17 -10.20 2.05 11.51
CA GLU A 17 -9.85 3.21 10.68
C GLU A 17 -8.35 3.54 10.61
N ALA A 18 -7.46 2.65 11.06
CA ALA A 18 -6.01 2.86 10.91
C ALA A 18 -5.63 3.10 9.45
N THR A 19 -4.89 4.18 9.20
CA THR A 19 -4.31 4.53 7.89
C THR A 19 -2.96 3.85 7.67
N ILE A 20 -2.47 3.83 6.43
CA ILE A 20 -1.11 3.35 6.13
C ILE A 20 -0.07 4.16 6.92
N GLU A 21 -0.26 5.46 7.06
CA GLU A 21 0.63 6.35 7.82
C GLU A 21 0.71 5.96 9.30
N GLU A 22 -0.44 5.78 9.96
CA GLU A 22 -0.48 5.42 11.39
C GLU A 22 0.10 4.03 11.66
N ILE A 23 -0.14 3.07 10.76
CA ILE A 23 0.45 1.74 10.83
C ILE A 23 1.96 1.81 10.64
N THR A 24 2.42 2.55 9.63
CA THR A 24 3.85 2.72 9.34
C THR A 24 4.56 3.38 10.52
N LYS A 25 3.94 4.39 11.13
CA LYS A 25 4.44 5.00 12.36
C LYS A 25 4.51 3.99 13.52
N ALA A 26 3.48 3.18 13.74
CA ALA A 26 3.52 2.14 14.77
C ALA A 26 4.62 1.08 14.51
N PHE A 27 4.87 0.73 13.25
CA PHE A 27 5.99 -0.13 12.84
C PHE A 27 7.36 0.52 13.09
N GLU A 28 7.50 1.80 12.75
CA GLU A 28 8.71 2.57 13.00
C GLU A 28 9.05 2.66 14.48
N PHE A 29 8.04 2.63 15.35
CA PHE A 29 8.18 2.63 16.80
C PHE A 29 8.23 1.23 17.44
N GLU A 30 8.19 0.16 16.63
CA GLU A 30 8.09 -1.24 17.11
C GLU A 30 6.91 -1.50 18.07
N ALA A 31 5.98 -0.56 18.15
CA ALA A 31 4.75 -0.68 18.91
C ALA A 31 3.82 -1.71 18.27
N LEU A 32 4.01 -1.95 16.96
CA LEU A 32 3.34 -2.96 16.19
C LEU A 32 4.34 -3.62 15.24
N THR A 33 4.18 -4.90 14.96
CA THR A 33 4.86 -5.60 13.85
C THR A 33 3.85 -6.02 12.79
N ALA A 34 4.30 -6.31 11.57
CA ALA A 34 3.43 -6.80 10.51
C ALA A 34 2.75 -8.12 10.92
N GLU A 35 3.46 -9.03 11.60
CA GLU A 35 2.87 -10.27 12.14
C GLU A 35 1.72 -9.99 13.11
N GLN A 36 1.91 -9.05 14.05
CA GLN A 36 0.87 -8.66 15.01
C GLN A 36 -0.33 -8.04 14.30
N LEU A 37 -0.09 -7.14 13.34
CA LEU A 37 -1.16 -6.51 12.56
C LEU A 37 -1.97 -7.55 11.77
N VAL A 38 -1.31 -8.50 11.10
CA VAL A 38 -1.99 -9.61 10.41
C VAL A 38 -2.82 -10.44 11.40
N GLN A 39 -2.28 -10.75 12.58
CA GLN A 39 -3.02 -11.52 13.58
C GLN A 39 -4.27 -10.78 14.08
N LEU A 40 -4.19 -9.45 14.27
CA LEU A 40 -5.36 -8.63 14.63
C LEU A 40 -6.45 -8.72 13.55
N TYR A 41 -6.09 -8.56 12.27
CA TYR A 41 -7.04 -8.71 11.18
C TYR A 41 -7.62 -10.12 11.05
N LEU A 42 -6.81 -11.17 11.21
CA LEU A 42 -7.29 -12.56 11.19
C LEU A 42 -8.29 -12.84 12.32
N ASN A 43 -8.02 -12.34 13.53
CA ASN A 43 -8.95 -12.46 14.66
C ASN A 43 -10.29 -11.78 14.33
N ARG A 44 -10.23 -10.63 13.66
CA ARG A 44 -11.39 -9.84 13.28
C ARG A 44 -12.21 -10.48 12.17
N ILE A 45 -11.56 -11.05 11.16
CA ILE A 45 -12.20 -11.87 10.12
C ILE A 45 -12.92 -13.06 10.75
N GLU A 46 -12.25 -13.80 11.65
CA GLU A 46 -12.87 -14.94 12.32
C GLU A 46 -14.11 -14.51 13.12
N ALA A 47 -14.00 -13.43 13.90
CA ALA A 47 -15.07 -12.95 14.77
C ALA A 47 -16.29 -12.44 13.99
N TYR A 48 -16.07 -11.71 12.88
CA TYR A 48 -17.15 -10.98 12.21
C TYR A 48 -17.53 -11.52 10.83
N ASP A 49 -16.58 -12.07 10.09
CA ASP A 49 -16.83 -12.60 8.74
C ASP A 49 -17.36 -14.03 8.76
N GLN A 50 -16.74 -14.90 9.56
CA GLN A 50 -16.97 -16.34 9.58
C GLN A 50 -17.93 -16.77 10.69
N GLN A 51 -17.84 -16.13 11.86
CA GLN A 51 -18.71 -16.42 13.00
C GLN A 51 -19.87 -15.40 13.08
N GLY A 52 -19.70 -14.34 13.88
CA GLY A 52 -20.75 -13.49 14.46
C GLY A 52 -21.91 -13.10 13.51
N PRO A 53 -21.87 -11.92 12.85
CA PRO A 53 -22.88 -11.52 11.89
C PRO A 53 -22.76 -12.25 10.54
N THR A 54 -21.70 -13.04 10.34
CA THR A 54 -21.42 -13.80 9.12
C THR A 54 -21.47 -12.89 7.89
N LEU A 55 -20.57 -11.90 7.83
CA LEU A 55 -20.54 -10.93 6.71
C LEU A 55 -20.29 -11.61 5.38
N ASN A 56 -19.53 -12.70 5.38
CA ASN A 56 -19.26 -13.51 4.20
C ASN A 56 -18.63 -12.70 3.05
N SER A 57 -17.69 -11.86 3.45
CA SER A 57 -16.92 -10.95 2.61
C SER A 57 -15.60 -11.57 2.13
N MET A 58 -15.06 -12.58 2.83
CA MET A 58 -13.87 -13.32 2.44
C MET A 58 -14.25 -14.68 1.85
N ILE A 59 -13.74 -15.01 0.66
CA ILE A 59 -13.93 -16.34 0.05
C ILE A 59 -12.80 -17.31 0.44
N SER A 60 -11.60 -16.77 0.66
CA SER A 60 -10.46 -17.53 1.17
C SER A 60 -9.53 -16.63 1.98
N VAL A 61 -8.87 -17.20 2.98
CA VAL A 61 -7.83 -16.56 3.79
C VAL A 61 -6.50 -17.19 3.43
N ASN A 62 -5.44 -16.37 3.29
CA ASN A 62 -4.12 -16.85 2.94
C ASN A 62 -3.46 -17.54 4.15
N PRO A 63 -3.21 -18.86 4.11
CA PRO A 63 -2.58 -19.55 5.23
C PRO A 63 -1.13 -19.11 5.48
N SER A 64 -0.48 -18.50 4.48
CA SER A 64 0.90 -18.02 4.56
C SER A 64 1.03 -16.59 5.05
N ALA A 65 -0.06 -15.85 5.26
CA ALA A 65 -0.03 -14.41 5.56
C ALA A 65 0.85 -14.06 6.79
N LEU A 66 0.76 -14.84 7.88
CA LEU A 66 1.58 -14.63 9.07
C LEU A 66 3.07 -14.89 8.81
N GLU A 67 3.39 -15.88 7.97
CA GLU A 67 4.77 -16.19 7.63
C GLU A 67 5.38 -15.11 6.73
N THR A 68 4.64 -14.64 5.73
CA THR A 68 5.02 -13.47 4.92
C THR A 68 5.24 -12.23 5.79
N ALA A 69 4.36 -12.00 6.78
CA ALA A 69 4.49 -10.89 7.71
C ALA A 69 5.78 -10.95 8.53
N ARG A 70 6.15 -12.13 9.05
CA ARG A 70 7.44 -12.33 9.76
C ARG A 70 8.64 -12.05 8.88
N GLN A 71 8.59 -12.44 7.61
CA GLN A 71 9.66 -12.21 6.65
C GLN A 71 9.85 -10.71 6.37
N LEU A 72 8.74 -9.98 6.16
CA LEU A 72 8.78 -8.53 6.00
C LEU A 72 9.22 -7.82 7.28
N ASP A 73 8.81 -8.30 8.46
CA ASP A 73 9.35 -7.80 9.73
C ASP A 73 10.89 -7.99 9.79
N GLU A 74 11.43 -9.12 9.31
CA GLU A 74 12.88 -9.34 9.25
C GLU A 74 13.59 -8.47 8.20
N GLU A 75 12.97 -8.24 7.05
CA GLU A 75 13.46 -7.30 6.05
C GLU A 75 13.54 -5.88 6.62
N ARG A 76 12.44 -5.39 7.22
CA ARG A 76 12.39 -4.10 7.94
C ARG A 76 13.48 -4.00 8.99
N ARG A 77 13.65 -5.05 9.80
CA ARG A 77 14.73 -5.16 10.78
C ARG A 77 16.09 -4.99 10.11
N SER A 78 16.37 -5.71 9.03
CA SER A 78 17.63 -5.60 8.29
C SER A 78 17.87 -4.24 7.61
N GLY A 79 16.90 -3.31 7.68
CA GLY A 79 16.95 -2.00 7.03
C GLY A 79 16.50 -2.01 5.58
N THR A 80 15.86 -3.10 5.13
CA THR A 80 15.34 -3.27 3.77
C THR A 80 13.84 -3.02 3.78
N LEU A 81 13.41 -1.89 3.21
CA LEU A 81 12.00 -1.62 2.93
C LEU A 81 11.75 -1.78 1.42
N LYS A 82 10.60 -2.36 1.08
CA LYS A 82 10.21 -2.63 -0.31
C LYS A 82 9.52 -1.45 -0.97
N GLY A 83 8.73 -0.71 -0.20
CA GLY A 83 7.99 0.47 -0.64
C GLY A 83 6.96 0.89 0.41
N PRO A 84 6.03 1.82 0.07
CA PRO A 84 5.03 2.32 1.01
C PRO A 84 4.08 1.23 1.54
N LEU A 85 3.89 0.10 0.84
CA LEU A 85 3.07 -1.01 1.32
C LEU A 85 3.82 -2.07 2.12
N HIS A 86 5.09 -1.85 2.50
CA HIS A 86 5.90 -2.85 3.21
C HIS A 86 5.28 -3.28 4.55
N GLY A 87 4.73 -4.50 4.59
CA GLY A 87 4.06 -5.07 5.77
C GLY A 87 2.58 -4.70 5.90
N ILE A 88 1.97 -4.07 4.89
CA ILE A 88 0.57 -3.64 4.89
C ILE A 88 -0.34 -4.79 4.40
N PRO A 89 -1.30 -5.27 5.21
CA PRO A 89 -2.24 -6.32 4.80
C PRO A 89 -3.34 -5.79 3.88
N ILE A 90 -3.54 -6.49 2.76
CA ILE A 90 -4.55 -6.17 1.74
C ILE A 90 -5.40 -7.39 1.40
N VAL A 91 -6.60 -7.16 0.85
CA VAL A 91 -7.44 -8.24 0.29
C VAL A 91 -7.63 -8.04 -1.20
N LEU A 92 -7.55 -9.13 -1.95
CA LEU A 92 -7.75 -9.10 -3.40
C LEU A 92 -9.16 -9.55 -3.73
N LYS A 93 -9.85 -8.91 -4.66
CA LYS A 93 -11.08 -9.52 -5.20
C LYS A 93 -10.76 -10.88 -5.83
N ASP A 94 -11.66 -11.84 -5.73
CA ASP A 94 -11.44 -13.23 -6.18
C ASP A 94 -11.33 -13.44 -7.71
N ASN A 95 -11.21 -12.37 -8.50
CA ASN A 95 -10.88 -12.44 -9.92
C ASN A 95 -9.46 -11.97 -10.24
N PHE A 96 -8.60 -11.83 -9.23
CA PHE A 96 -7.18 -11.48 -9.37
C PHE A 96 -6.35 -12.74 -9.18
N ASP A 97 -5.51 -13.08 -10.14
CA ASP A 97 -4.65 -14.25 -10.07
C ASP A 97 -3.60 -14.16 -8.98
N THR A 98 -3.39 -15.30 -8.35
CA THR A 98 -2.39 -15.52 -7.31
C THR A 98 -1.82 -16.92 -7.49
N PHE A 99 -0.49 -17.07 -7.50
CA PHE A 99 0.11 -18.42 -7.62
C PHE A 99 -0.12 -19.30 -6.37
N ASP A 100 -0.47 -18.68 -5.23
CA ASP A 100 -0.56 -19.32 -3.91
C ASP A 100 -1.98 -19.49 -3.37
N LEU A 101 -3.01 -18.96 -4.04
CA LEU A 101 -4.42 -19.09 -3.65
C LEU A 101 -5.31 -19.33 -4.89
N PRO A 102 -6.48 -19.97 -4.71
CA PRO A 102 -7.44 -20.07 -5.80
C PRO A 102 -7.90 -18.70 -6.32
N THR A 103 -8.19 -18.65 -7.61
CA THR A 103 -8.95 -17.58 -8.26
C THR A 103 -10.18 -18.20 -8.89
N THR A 104 -11.34 -17.97 -8.27
CA THR A 104 -12.58 -18.67 -8.66
C THR A 104 -13.53 -17.76 -9.43
N ALA A 105 -13.27 -16.45 -9.44
CA ALA A 105 -14.20 -15.42 -9.88
C ALA A 105 -15.60 -15.57 -9.23
N GLY A 106 -15.66 -16.06 -7.98
CA GLY A 106 -16.91 -16.39 -7.28
C GLY A 106 -17.68 -17.58 -7.86
N SER A 107 -17.08 -18.40 -8.73
CA SER A 107 -17.72 -19.57 -9.36
C SER A 107 -17.36 -20.87 -8.66
N ILE A 108 -18.39 -21.65 -8.31
CA ILE A 108 -18.22 -23.00 -7.76
C ILE A 108 -17.47 -23.93 -8.72
N VAL A 109 -17.58 -23.69 -10.03
CA VAL A 109 -16.90 -24.48 -11.07
C VAL A 109 -15.38 -24.29 -11.03
N LEU A 110 -14.91 -23.16 -10.51
CA LEU A 110 -13.49 -22.81 -10.39
C LEU A 110 -12.99 -22.83 -8.94
N LYS A 111 -13.72 -23.44 -8.00
CA LYS A 111 -13.42 -23.37 -6.56
C LYS A 111 -11.99 -23.80 -6.18
N ASP A 112 -11.38 -24.69 -6.95
CA ASP A 112 -10.04 -25.24 -6.72
C ASP A 112 -9.01 -24.70 -7.73
N SER A 113 -9.39 -23.75 -8.59
CA SER A 113 -8.55 -23.21 -9.67
C SER A 113 -7.43 -22.34 -9.10
N VAL A 114 -6.20 -22.86 -9.07
CA VAL A 114 -4.99 -22.09 -8.72
C VAL A 114 -4.27 -21.69 -10.01
N PRO A 115 -4.17 -20.38 -10.32
CA PRO A 115 -3.39 -19.87 -11.44
C PRO A 115 -1.90 -20.22 -11.36
N PRO A 116 -1.17 -20.27 -12.49
CA PRO A 116 0.26 -20.58 -12.51
C PRO A 116 1.15 -19.46 -11.96
N ASP A 117 0.67 -18.21 -11.99
CA ASP A 117 1.38 -16.99 -11.60
C ASP A 117 0.43 -15.97 -10.95
N ASP A 118 1.00 -14.90 -10.40
CA ASP A 118 0.26 -13.76 -9.90
C ASP A 118 -0.22 -12.89 -11.07
N ALA A 119 -1.38 -12.24 -10.94
CA ALA A 119 -1.74 -11.16 -11.85
C ALA A 119 -0.68 -10.06 -11.79
N ARG A 120 -0.44 -9.34 -12.90
CA ARG A 120 0.65 -8.35 -12.92
C ARG A 120 0.52 -7.26 -11.85
N SER A 121 -0.71 -6.82 -11.56
CA SER A 121 -0.96 -5.88 -10.46
C SER A 121 -0.67 -6.47 -9.07
N VAL A 122 -0.84 -7.77 -8.89
CA VAL A 122 -0.56 -8.46 -7.62
C VAL A 122 0.94 -8.62 -7.42
N GLU A 123 1.69 -8.93 -8.47
CA GLU A 123 3.16 -8.94 -8.44
C GLU A 123 3.69 -7.58 -7.97
N LEU A 124 3.22 -6.48 -8.57
CA LEU A 124 3.62 -5.12 -8.19
C LEU A 124 3.29 -4.82 -6.71
N LEU A 125 2.11 -5.20 -6.24
CA LEU A 125 1.73 -5.04 -4.83
C LEU A 125 2.65 -5.83 -3.89
N ARG A 126 3.07 -7.05 -4.26
CA ARG A 126 4.03 -7.85 -3.47
C ARG A 126 5.45 -7.28 -3.54
N GLU A 127 5.87 -6.79 -4.70
CA GLU A 127 7.15 -6.10 -4.91
C GLU A 127 7.24 -4.85 -4.02
N ASP A 128 6.13 -4.14 -3.82
CA ASP A 128 5.99 -3.00 -2.89
C ASP A 128 5.88 -3.42 -1.41
N GLY A 129 5.79 -4.72 -1.15
CA GLY A 129 5.80 -5.34 0.18
C GLY A 129 4.44 -5.54 0.83
N ALA A 130 3.34 -5.48 0.07
CA ALA A 130 2.00 -5.77 0.58
C ALA A 130 1.85 -7.25 0.97
N ILE A 131 1.05 -7.50 2.00
CA ILE A 131 0.69 -8.86 2.46
C ILE A 131 -0.70 -9.19 1.94
N ILE A 132 -0.79 -10.18 1.05
CA ILE A 132 -2.08 -10.69 0.58
C ILE A 132 -2.73 -11.52 1.69
N LEU A 133 -3.70 -10.93 2.40
CA LEU A 133 -4.40 -11.57 3.53
C LEU A 133 -5.38 -12.65 3.06
N GLY A 134 -5.91 -12.51 1.85
CA GLY A 134 -6.86 -13.47 1.28
C GLY A 134 -7.58 -12.92 0.05
N LYS A 135 -8.55 -13.71 -0.43
CA LYS A 135 -9.43 -13.34 -1.54
C LYS A 135 -10.80 -12.93 -1.00
N ALA A 136 -11.30 -11.80 -1.45
CA ALA A 136 -12.60 -11.26 -1.11
C ALA A 136 -13.68 -11.81 -2.06
N ASN A 137 -14.84 -12.14 -1.50
CA ASN A 137 -15.99 -12.67 -2.21
C ASN A 137 -16.51 -11.68 -3.28
N MET A 138 -17.17 -12.21 -4.30
CA MET A 138 -17.65 -11.40 -5.42
C MET A 138 -18.83 -12.05 -6.14
N ARG A 139 -19.59 -11.21 -6.85
CA ARG A 139 -20.60 -11.71 -7.80
C ARG A 139 -19.93 -12.47 -8.92
N GLU A 140 -20.41 -13.69 -9.18
CA GLU A 140 -19.78 -14.65 -10.06
C GLU A 140 -19.46 -14.10 -11.46
N PHE A 141 -18.23 -14.30 -11.91
CA PHE A 141 -17.62 -13.82 -13.17
C PHE A 141 -17.70 -12.30 -13.38
N ALA A 142 -17.92 -11.52 -12.32
CA ALA A 142 -18.26 -10.10 -12.40
C ALA A 142 -19.43 -9.80 -13.37
N ALA A 143 -20.18 -10.84 -13.72
CA ALA A 143 -21.17 -10.81 -14.78
C ALA A 143 -22.53 -10.53 -14.19
N ARG A 144 -23.23 -9.54 -14.77
CA ARG A 144 -24.65 -9.31 -14.52
C ARG A 144 -25.44 -10.35 -15.32
N GLY A 145 -25.33 -11.63 -14.92
CA GLY A 145 -25.89 -12.77 -15.66
C GLY A 145 -27.35 -12.50 -16.04
N GLY A 146 -27.67 -12.65 -17.34
CA GLY A 146 -28.98 -12.31 -17.87
C GLY A 146 -30.11 -12.93 -17.03
N LEU A 147 -30.96 -12.07 -16.45
CA LEU A 147 -32.19 -12.40 -15.72
C LEU A 147 -32.02 -12.95 -14.28
N GLY A 148 -31.57 -12.09 -13.37
CA GLY A 148 -32.30 -11.90 -12.11
C GLY A 148 -31.89 -12.65 -10.84
N VAL A 149 -30.75 -13.34 -10.78
CA VAL A 149 -30.24 -13.86 -9.48
C VAL A 149 -28.72 -13.71 -9.44
N TYR A 150 -28.20 -13.08 -8.38
CA TYR A 150 -26.77 -13.02 -8.10
C TYR A 150 -26.34 -14.34 -7.45
N THR A 151 -25.21 -14.87 -7.90
CA THR A 151 -24.62 -16.06 -7.33
C THR A 151 -23.20 -15.73 -6.90
N GLU A 152 -22.92 -16.07 -5.66
CA GLU A 152 -21.59 -16.04 -5.08
C GLU A 152 -21.34 -17.43 -4.53
N TYR A 153 -20.30 -18.14 -4.99
CA TYR A 153 -19.92 -19.43 -4.42
C TYR A 153 -19.70 -19.32 -2.90
N GLY A 154 -19.08 -18.22 -2.44
CA GLY A 154 -18.93 -17.94 -1.03
C GLY A 154 -20.27 -17.74 -0.30
N GLY A 155 -21.36 -17.48 -1.00
CA GLY A 155 -22.66 -17.05 -0.47
C GLY A 155 -22.83 -15.52 -0.49
N GLU A 156 -24.00 -15.02 -0.10
CA GLU A 156 -24.28 -13.58 -0.15
C GLU A 156 -23.43 -12.78 0.84
N THR A 157 -22.77 -11.71 0.37
CA THR A 157 -22.04 -10.77 1.23
C THR A 157 -22.97 -9.73 1.85
N ARG A 158 -22.92 -9.59 3.19
CA ARG A 158 -23.70 -8.62 3.97
C ARG A 158 -23.00 -7.29 4.09
N ASN A 159 -23.80 -6.22 4.12
CA ASN A 159 -23.32 -4.87 4.36
C ASN A 159 -22.93 -4.69 5.84
N PRO A 160 -21.72 -4.22 6.16
CA PRO A 160 -21.27 -3.99 7.54
C PRO A 160 -22.11 -2.98 8.34
N TYR A 161 -22.82 -2.07 7.68
CA TYR A 161 -23.67 -1.06 8.30
C TYR A 161 -25.11 -1.55 8.53
N ASN A 162 -25.55 -2.61 7.83
CA ASN A 162 -26.84 -3.26 8.04
C ASN A 162 -26.83 -4.68 7.46
N PHE A 163 -26.83 -5.69 8.33
CA PHE A 163 -26.70 -7.10 7.95
C PHE A 163 -27.86 -7.66 7.13
N ASN A 164 -28.98 -6.93 6.98
CA ASN A 164 -30.11 -7.31 6.13
C ASN A 164 -30.01 -6.73 4.70
N ARG A 165 -28.96 -5.96 4.42
CA ARG A 165 -28.71 -5.32 3.13
C ARG A 165 -27.46 -5.90 2.48
N ASN A 166 -27.42 -5.87 1.15
CA ASN A 166 -26.29 -6.36 0.37
C ASN A 166 -25.15 -5.34 0.31
N ALA A 167 -23.93 -5.82 0.03
CA ALA A 167 -22.73 -4.99 -0.12
C ALA A 167 -22.50 -4.44 -1.54
N SER A 168 -23.55 -4.38 -2.39
CA SER A 168 -23.47 -4.12 -3.83
C SER A 168 -22.65 -5.19 -4.57
N GLY A 169 -22.21 -4.90 -5.79
CA GLY A 169 -21.27 -5.77 -6.49
C GLY A 169 -20.76 -5.18 -7.81
N SER A 170 -19.84 -5.87 -8.49
CA SER A 170 -19.35 -7.21 -8.16
C SER A 170 -18.26 -7.28 -7.08
N SER A 171 -17.58 -6.18 -6.72
CA SER A 171 -16.56 -6.16 -5.65
C SER A 171 -17.18 -6.02 -4.24
N GLY A 172 -18.29 -6.70 -4.00
CA GLY A 172 -19.06 -6.59 -2.75
C GLY A 172 -18.29 -7.08 -1.53
N GLY A 173 -17.57 -8.21 -1.65
CA GLY A 173 -16.69 -8.72 -0.61
C GLY A 173 -15.59 -7.74 -0.25
N THR A 174 -14.88 -7.17 -1.23
CA THR A 174 -13.87 -6.13 -0.97
C THR A 174 -14.49 -4.94 -0.23
N GLY A 175 -15.64 -4.45 -0.70
CA GLY A 175 -16.34 -3.34 -0.06
C GLY A 175 -16.68 -3.62 1.40
N ALA A 176 -17.27 -4.78 1.68
CA ALA A 176 -17.62 -5.17 3.04
C ALA A 176 -16.38 -5.40 3.93
N ALA A 177 -15.35 -6.06 3.41
CA ALA A 177 -14.12 -6.38 4.15
C ALA A 177 -13.39 -5.11 4.61
N ILE A 178 -13.22 -4.13 3.72
CA ILE A 178 -12.52 -2.87 4.06
C ILE A 178 -13.35 -2.00 4.99
N ALA A 179 -14.67 -1.92 4.79
CA ALA A 179 -15.55 -1.18 5.71
C ALA A 179 -15.67 -1.84 7.09
N ALA A 180 -15.50 -3.16 7.16
CA ALA A 180 -15.41 -3.91 8.41
C ALA A 180 -14.01 -3.86 9.05
N ASN A 181 -13.02 -3.20 8.45
CA ASN A 181 -11.62 -3.15 8.89
C ASN A 181 -10.96 -4.55 8.95
N PHE A 182 -11.19 -5.41 7.95
CA PHE A 182 -10.51 -6.72 7.83
C PHE A 182 -9.14 -6.65 7.16
N ALA A 183 -8.82 -5.52 6.52
CA ALA A 183 -7.53 -5.20 5.96
C ALA A 183 -7.42 -3.68 5.79
N VAL A 184 -6.25 -3.18 5.40
CA VAL A 184 -6.02 -1.74 5.23
C VAL A 184 -6.71 -1.22 3.96
N LEU A 185 -6.54 -1.94 2.87
CA LEU A 185 -7.15 -1.65 1.58
C LEU A 185 -7.41 -2.96 0.82
N GLY A 186 -8.17 -2.88 -0.26
CA GLY A 186 -8.38 -4.03 -1.14
C GLY A 186 -8.52 -3.64 -2.59
N THR A 187 -8.50 -4.64 -3.46
CA THR A 187 -8.66 -4.43 -4.90
C THR A 187 -10.09 -4.71 -5.34
N GLY A 188 -10.52 -3.98 -6.36
CA GLY A 188 -11.75 -4.27 -7.08
C GLY A 188 -11.53 -4.29 -8.59
N SER A 189 -12.48 -4.89 -9.29
CA SER A 189 -12.58 -4.83 -10.75
C SER A 189 -13.91 -4.18 -11.14
N ASP A 190 -13.89 -3.43 -12.24
CA ASP A 190 -14.96 -2.57 -12.67
C ASP A 190 -15.18 -2.65 -14.18
N THR A 191 -16.35 -3.16 -14.58
CA THR A 191 -16.82 -3.15 -15.99
C THR A 191 -17.96 -2.14 -16.20
N GLY A 192 -18.62 -1.69 -15.14
CA GLY A 192 -19.86 -0.91 -15.19
C GLY A 192 -20.26 -0.31 -13.84
N GLY A 193 -19.31 -0.07 -12.95
CA GLY A 193 -19.51 0.43 -11.58
C GLY A 193 -19.15 -0.57 -10.47
N SER A 194 -18.43 -1.66 -10.77
CA SER A 194 -18.19 -2.72 -9.80
C SER A 194 -17.11 -2.42 -8.75
N ILE A 195 -16.33 -1.34 -8.86
CA ILE A 195 -15.57 -0.77 -7.73
C ILE A 195 -16.47 0.23 -6.98
N ARG A 196 -17.11 1.12 -7.75
CA ARG A 196 -17.77 2.33 -7.26
C ARG A 196 -19.09 2.05 -6.53
N GLY A 197 -19.90 1.11 -7.01
CA GLY A 197 -21.13 0.66 -6.36
C GLY A 197 -20.88 0.06 -4.97
N PRO A 198 -19.96 -0.92 -4.84
CA PRO A 198 -19.50 -1.41 -3.55
C PRO A 198 -18.89 -0.32 -2.67
N SER A 199 -18.08 0.59 -3.20
CA SER A 199 -17.56 1.72 -2.41
C SER A 199 -18.69 2.61 -1.87
N SER A 200 -19.72 2.89 -2.67
CA SER A 200 -20.90 3.66 -2.24
C SER A 200 -21.63 3.00 -1.09
N PHE A 201 -22.00 1.72 -1.24
CA PHE A 201 -22.78 1.00 -0.22
C PHE A 201 -22.01 0.77 1.09
N ASN A 202 -20.68 0.79 1.05
CA ASN A 202 -19.83 0.50 2.20
C ASN A 202 -19.02 1.72 2.67
N GLY A 203 -19.29 2.92 2.14
CA GLY A 203 -18.69 4.17 2.60
C GLY A 203 -17.18 4.25 2.41
N LEU A 204 -16.69 3.75 1.26
CA LEU A 204 -15.27 3.73 0.91
C LEU A 204 -14.95 4.75 -0.18
N VAL A 205 -13.65 5.04 -0.27
CA VAL A 205 -13.06 5.58 -1.50
C VAL A 205 -12.87 4.44 -2.50
N GLY A 206 -13.17 4.68 -3.77
CA GLY A 206 -12.91 3.73 -4.85
C GLY A 206 -12.34 4.44 -6.07
N ILE A 207 -11.19 3.98 -6.56
CA ILE A 207 -10.56 4.52 -7.76
C ILE A 207 -10.76 3.55 -8.91
N ARG A 208 -11.43 4.01 -9.97
CA ARG A 208 -11.35 3.41 -11.30
C ARG A 208 -10.43 4.29 -12.14
N PRO A 209 -9.18 3.86 -12.40
CA PRO A 209 -8.27 4.64 -13.24
C PRO A 209 -8.67 4.57 -14.71
N THR A 210 -8.00 5.41 -15.50
CA THR A 210 -7.98 5.39 -16.94
C THR A 210 -7.67 3.99 -17.43
N ARG A 211 -8.43 3.57 -18.45
CA ARG A 211 -8.30 2.22 -19.00
C ARG A 211 -6.90 2.04 -19.63
N GLY A 212 -6.13 1.10 -19.10
CA GLY A 212 -4.74 0.84 -19.52
C GLY A 212 -3.67 1.51 -18.65
N LEU A 213 -4.05 2.17 -17.55
CA LEU A 213 -3.11 2.68 -16.55
C LEU A 213 -2.57 1.58 -15.63
N ILE A 214 -3.43 0.61 -15.29
CA ILE A 214 -3.09 -0.60 -14.54
C ILE A 214 -3.26 -1.80 -15.49
N PRO A 215 -2.28 -2.72 -15.57
CA PRO A 215 -2.40 -3.96 -16.35
C PRO A 215 -3.57 -4.85 -15.88
N LEU A 216 -4.21 -5.55 -16.82
CA LEU A 216 -5.28 -6.53 -16.61
C LEU A 216 -4.83 -7.98 -16.83
N ASP A 217 -3.56 -8.22 -17.14
CA ASP A 217 -3.02 -9.58 -17.20
C ASP A 217 -3.21 -10.32 -15.86
N GLY A 218 -3.67 -11.57 -15.92
CA GLY A 218 -4.07 -12.37 -14.76
C GLY A 218 -5.37 -11.93 -14.06
N ILE A 219 -6.23 -11.15 -14.71
CA ILE A 219 -7.56 -10.82 -14.20
C ILE A 219 -8.62 -11.64 -14.96
N VAL A 220 -9.47 -12.40 -14.24
CA VAL A 220 -10.60 -13.11 -14.89
C VAL A 220 -11.51 -12.08 -15.57
N PRO A 221 -11.62 -12.09 -16.91
CA PRO A 221 -12.25 -10.99 -17.63
C PRO A 221 -13.77 -11.11 -17.64
N PHE A 222 -14.45 -9.97 -17.78
CA PHE A 222 -15.84 -9.94 -18.25
C PHE A 222 -15.94 -9.30 -19.64
N ALA A 223 -15.36 -8.12 -19.82
CA ALA A 223 -15.27 -7.44 -21.10
C ALA A 223 -14.10 -6.46 -21.10
N LEU A 224 -12.95 -6.87 -21.63
CA LEU A 224 -11.70 -6.09 -21.62
C LEU A 224 -11.83 -4.69 -22.24
N SER A 225 -12.79 -4.47 -23.16
CA SER A 225 -13.08 -3.13 -23.66
C SER A 225 -13.68 -2.18 -22.60
N ARG A 226 -14.03 -2.66 -21.42
CA ARG A 226 -14.63 -1.88 -20.33
C ARG A 226 -14.00 -2.18 -18.97
N ASP A 227 -13.39 -3.34 -18.83
CA ASP A 227 -12.74 -3.76 -17.61
C ASP A 227 -11.63 -2.76 -17.23
N GLY A 228 -11.51 -2.58 -15.92
CA GLY A 228 -10.48 -1.81 -15.26
C GLY A 228 -10.42 -2.29 -13.82
N ILE A 229 -9.23 -2.27 -13.23
CA ILE A 229 -9.04 -2.60 -11.82
C ILE A 229 -8.56 -1.37 -11.06
N GLY A 230 -8.71 -1.38 -9.74
CA GLY A 230 -8.21 -0.30 -8.91
C GLY A 230 -8.44 -0.51 -7.42
N PRO A 231 -7.89 0.38 -6.60
CA PRO A 231 -7.93 0.28 -5.15
C PRO A 231 -9.28 0.73 -4.57
N MET A 232 -9.63 0.11 -3.45
CA MET A 232 -10.73 0.45 -2.56
C MET A 232 -10.16 0.62 -1.15
N ALA A 233 -10.30 1.80 -0.58
CA ALA A 233 -9.72 2.14 0.72
C ALA A 233 -10.66 3.04 1.54
N ARG A 234 -10.29 3.29 2.80
CA ARG A 234 -11.07 4.15 3.70
C ARG A 234 -10.81 5.63 3.48
N THR A 235 -9.63 5.98 2.99
CA THR A 235 -9.20 7.36 2.74
C THR A 235 -8.73 7.55 1.29
N VAL A 236 -8.77 8.78 0.78
CA VAL A 236 -8.22 9.12 -0.54
C VAL A 236 -6.70 8.91 -0.53
N THR A 237 -6.02 9.21 0.58
CA THR A 237 -4.57 8.99 0.73
C THR A 237 -4.20 7.51 0.55
N ASP A 238 -4.85 6.59 1.26
CA ASP A 238 -4.53 5.17 1.18
C ASP A 238 -4.85 4.60 -0.22
N ALA A 239 -5.93 5.08 -0.85
CA ALA A 239 -6.26 4.71 -2.22
C ALA A 239 -5.21 5.23 -3.23
N ALA A 240 -4.65 6.44 -3.03
CA ALA A 240 -3.60 7.01 -3.87
C ALA A 240 -2.27 6.25 -3.72
N VAL A 241 -1.89 5.84 -2.50
CA VAL A 241 -0.73 4.97 -2.26
C VAL A 241 -0.88 3.67 -3.05
N ALA A 242 -2.02 2.98 -2.90
CA ALA A 242 -2.25 1.73 -3.61
C ALA A 242 -2.31 1.91 -5.13
N LEU A 243 -2.82 3.03 -5.64
CA LEU A 243 -2.78 3.33 -7.07
C LEU A 243 -1.33 3.36 -7.57
N GLY A 244 -0.44 4.07 -6.88
CA GLY A 244 0.98 4.13 -7.23
C GLY A 244 1.64 2.76 -7.32
N SER A 245 1.37 1.88 -6.36
CA SER A 245 1.90 0.51 -6.33
C SER A 245 1.31 -0.44 -7.37
N MET A 246 0.25 -0.06 -8.11
CA MET A 246 -0.39 -0.90 -9.12
C MET A 246 -0.10 -0.45 -10.56
N VAL A 247 0.34 0.79 -10.76
CA VAL A 247 0.46 1.40 -12.09
C VAL A 247 1.69 0.88 -12.82
N GLN A 248 1.49 0.41 -14.05
CA GLN A 248 2.57 0.06 -14.95
C GLN A 248 2.07 0.11 -16.39
N TYR A 249 2.87 0.71 -17.28
CA TYR A 249 2.61 0.59 -18.72
C TYR A 249 3.10 -0.77 -19.23
N ASP A 250 2.17 -1.60 -19.72
CA ASP A 250 2.49 -2.83 -20.43
C ASP A 250 1.89 -2.81 -21.86
N PRO A 251 2.71 -2.69 -22.92
CA PRO A 251 2.23 -2.73 -24.30
C PRO A 251 1.67 -4.09 -24.74
N ASN A 252 1.93 -5.17 -24.00
CA ASN A 252 1.44 -6.51 -24.32
C ASN A 252 0.11 -6.84 -23.63
N ASP A 253 -0.36 -5.96 -22.74
CA ASP A 253 -1.55 -6.16 -21.95
C ASP A 253 -2.76 -6.48 -22.85
N PRO A 254 -3.60 -7.47 -22.47
CA PRO A 254 -4.79 -7.86 -23.24
C PRO A 254 -5.71 -6.67 -23.60
N ILE A 255 -5.74 -5.62 -22.80
CA ILE A 255 -6.58 -4.44 -23.01
C ILE A 255 -6.29 -3.71 -24.34
N PHE A 256 -5.04 -3.77 -24.82
CA PHE A 256 -4.60 -3.15 -26.07
C PHE A 256 -4.93 -3.99 -27.32
N LYS A 257 -5.43 -5.22 -27.14
CA LYS A 257 -5.85 -6.12 -28.22
C LYS A 257 -7.37 -6.04 -28.50
N THR A 258 -8.09 -5.18 -27.78
CA THR A 258 -9.55 -5.06 -27.88
C THR A 258 -10.01 -4.19 -29.06
N PRO A 259 -11.20 -4.43 -29.64
CA PRO A 259 -11.70 -3.64 -30.78
C PRO A 259 -11.99 -2.18 -30.46
N ILE A 260 -12.26 -1.85 -29.20
CA ILE A 260 -12.32 -0.47 -28.72
C ILE A 260 -10.90 -0.14 -28.25
N PRO A 261 -10.13 0.77 -28.88
CA PRO A 261 -8.79 1.08 -28.42
C PRO A 261 -8.82 1.74 -27.04
N ALA A 262 -7.85 1.39 -26.19
CA ALA A 262 -7.60 2.12 -24.95
C ALA A 262 -7.11 3.54 -25.28
N PRO A 263 -7.29 4.53 -24.38
CA PRO A 263 -6.61 5.81 -24.51
C PRO A 263 -5.12 5.62 -24.81
N GLN A 264 -4.57 6.50 -25.66
CA GLN A 264 -3.15 6.42 -26.01
C GLN A 264 -2.31 6.64 -24.75
N ALA A 265 -1.43 5.69 -24.46
CA ALA A 265 -0.51 5.78 -23.33
C ALA A 265 0.32 7.06 -23.39
N GLN A 266 0.31 7.79 -22.27
CA GLN A 266 1.14 8.96 -22.03
C GLN A 266 2.14 8.59 -20.92
N PRO A 267 3.38 8.17 -21.25
CA PRO A 267 4.32 7.67 -20.25
C PRO A 267 4.60 8.62 -19.08
N ASP A 268 4.51 9.93 -19.31
CA ASP A 268 4.63 10.99 -18.31
C ASP A 268 3.40 11.10 -17.36
N LYS A 269 2.39 10.25 -17.56
CA LYS A 269 1.19 10.13 -16.73
C LYS A 269 1.14 8.84 -15.90
N PHE A 270 2.20 8.04 -15.91
CA PHE A 270 2.36 6.86 -15.06
C PHE A 270 3.24 7.24 -13.88
N PHE A 271 2.62 7.41 -12.70
CA PHE A 271 3.32 7.79 -11.47
C PHE A 271 3.40 6.60 -10.53
N GLU A 272 4.55 6.42 -9.88
CA GLU A 272 4.73 5.44 -8.79
C GLU A 272 4.25 6.01 -7.44
N ASP A 273 4.12 7.35 -7.35
CA ASP A 273 3.58 8.05 -6.18
C ASP A 273 2.48 9.02 -6.62
N TYR A 274 1.22 8.70 -6.31
CA TYR A 274 0.08 9.59 -6.54
C TYR A 274 -0.23 10.49 -5.33
N THR A 275 0.40 10.28 -4.18
CA THR A 275 0.17 11.11 -2.98
C THR A 275 0.65 12.55 -3.17
N GLN A 276 1.60 12.78 -4.09
CA GLN A 276 2.06 14.10 -4.49
C GLN A 276 0.94 15.03 -5.06
N PHE A 277 -0.20 14.46 -5.47
CA PHE A 277 -1.33 15.21 -6.01
C PHE A 277 -2.42 15.52 -4.98
N LEU A 278 -2.25 15.10 -3.73
CA LEU A 278 -3.19 15.34 -2.64
C LEU A 278 -3.08 16.80 -2.18
N GLN A 279 -3.95 17.65 -2.72
CA GLN A 279 -3.95 19.09 -2.49
C GLN A 279 -5.20 19.51 -1.71
N PRO A 280 -5.09 19.93 -0.43
CA PRO A 280 -6.25 20.30 0.40
C PRO A 280 -7.11 21.42 -0.19
N ASP A 281 -6.55 22.28 -1.04
CA ASP A 281 -7.20 23.44 -1.64
C ASP A 281 -7.53 23.29 -3.13
N ALA A 282 -7.46 22.07 -3.69
CA ALA A 282 -7.68 21.82 -5.12
C ALA A 282 -9.06 22.26 -5.65
N LEU A 283 -10.09 22.29 -4.80
CA LEU A 283 -11.42 22.75 -5.20
C LEU A 283 -11.48 24.26 -5.47
N LYS A 284 -10.51 25.04 -4.97
CA LYS A 284 -10.49 26.49 -5.16
C LYS A 284 -10.24 26.85 -6.61
N GLY A 285 -11.27 27.39 -7.26
CA GLY A 285 -11.23 27.76 -8.68
C GLY A 285 -11.49 26.59 -9.63
N ALA A 286 -11.73 25.39 -9.12
CA ALA A 286 -12.16 24.24 -9.92
C ALA A 286 -13.55 24.49 -10.53
N ARG A 287 -13.85 23.84 -11.65
CA ARG A 287 -15.13 23.93 -12.36
C ARG A 287 -15.77 22.55 -12.41
N ILE A 288 -16.89 22.39 -11.72
CA ILE A 288 -17.51 21.10 -11.43
C ILE A 288 -18.81 20.98 -12.22
N GLY A 289 -18.83 20.06 -13.19
CA GLY A 289 -20.04 19.74 -13.96
C GLY A 289 -20.97 18.83 -13.18
N VAL A 290 -22.24 19.19 -12.99
CA VAL A 290 -23.21 18.36 -12.24
C VAL A 290 -24.14 17.61 -13.19
N GLY A 291 -24.11 16.28 -13.10
CA GLY A 291 -24.95 15.38 -13.89
C GLY A 291 -26.33 15.14 -13.28
N ARG A 292 -27.24 16.12 -13.36
CA ARG A 292 -28.58 16.06 -12.72
C ARG A 292 -29.47 14.93 -13.19
N VAL A 293 -29.25 14.41 -14.40
CA VAL A 293 -30.00 13.26 -14.94
C VAL A 293 -29.85 11.98 -14.11
N TRP A 294 -28.82 11.87 -13.27
CA TRP A 294 -28.58 10.73 -12.39
C TRP A 294 -29.15 10.88 -10.98
N PHE A 295 -29.83 11.99 -10.68
CA PHE A 295 -30.60 12.21 -9.45
C PHE A 295 -32.04 11.66 -9.59
N GLY A 296 -32.87 11.88 -8.57
CA GLY A 296 -34.29 11.52 -8.51
C GLY A 296 -34.53 10.14 -7.92
N GLY A 297 -33.57 9.64 -7.15
CA GLY A 297 -33.61 8.34 -6.50
C GLY A 297 -34.30 8.39 -5.14
N ASP A 298 -33.61 7.88 -4.13
CA ASP A 298 -33.93 8.14 -2.74
C ASP A 298 -33.76 9.65 -2.46
N PRO A 299 -34.80 10.36 -1.98
CA PRO A 299 -34.72 11.79 -1.69
C PRO A 299 -33.64 12.16 -0.68
N GLU A 300 -33.31 11.26 0.25
CA GLU A 300 -32.23 11.50 1.21
C GLU A 300 -30.86 11.44 0.54
N VAL A 301 -30.66 10.52 -0.41
CA VAL A 301 -29.46 10.48 -1.24
C VAL A 301 -29.31 11.77 -2.02
N ASP A 302 -30.36 12.21 -2.72
CA ASP A 302 -30.32 13.45 -3.50
C ASP A 302 -29.96 14.65 -2.61
N ARG A 303 -30.54 14.75 -1.40
CA ARG A 303 -30.22 15.79 -0.41
C ARG A 303 -28.74 15.74 0.02
N LEU A 304 -28.21 14.58 0.37
CA LEU A 304 -26.81 14.44 0.81
C LEU A 304 -25.83 14.83 -0.31
N ILE A 305 -26.14 14.49 -1.56
CA ILE A 305 -25.31 14.88 -2.70
C ILE A 305 -25.42 16.37 -3.00
N ASP A 306 -26.60 16.98 -2.87
CA ASP A 306 -26.75 18.43 -2.97
C ASP A 306 -25.94 19.17 -1.89
N GLU A 307 -25.92 18.65 -0.65
CA GLU A 307 -25.09 19.18 0.43
C GLU A 307 -23.59 19.03 0.12
N ALA A 308 -23.17 17.89 -0.43
CA ALA A 308 -21.79 17.69 -0.86
C ALA A 308 -21.37 18.67 -1.98
N ILE A 309 -22.24 18.93 -2.95
CA ILE A 309 -22.00 19.92 -4.02
C ILE A 309 -21.91 21.34 -3.42
N GLN A 310 -22.75 21.67 -2.44
CA GLN A 310 -22.68 22.97 -1.76
C GLN A 310 -21.33 23.16 -1.05
N VAL A 311 -20.80 22.11 -0.40
CA VAL A 311 -19.46 22.18 0.20
C VAL A 311 -18.38 22.47 -0.85
N MET A 312 -18.46 21.88 -2.04
CA MET A 312 -17.51 22.17 -3.12
C MET A 312 -17.59 23.64 -3.55
N GLU A 313 -18.79 24.20 -3.68
CA GLU A 313 -19.00 25.63 -3.98
C GLU A 313 -18.43 26.53 -2.86
N ASP A 314 -18.67 26.18 -1.60
CA ASP A 314 -18.18 26.92 -0.43
C ASP A 314 -16.64 26.91 -0.34
N LEU A 315 -15.99 25.85 -0.84
CA LEU A 315 -14.53 25.74 -0.97
C LEU A 315 -13.97 26.51 -2.18
N GLY A 316 -14.83 27.15 -2.97
CA GLY A 316 -14.47 28.04 -4.06
C GLY A 316 -14.52 27.40 -5.45
N ALA A 317 -15.17 26.25 -5.60
CA ALA A 317 -15.44 25.67 -6.91
C ALA A 317 -16.61 26.39 -7.60
N THR A 318 -16.60 26.43 -8.93
CA THR A 318 -17.74 26.89 -9.74
C THR A 318 -18.58 25.69 -10.14
N ILE A 319 -19.86 25.70 -9.80
CA ILE A 319 -20.80 24.63 -10.17
C ILE A 319 -21.43 24.93 -11.53
N VAL A 320 -21.39 23.95 -12.44
CA VAL A 320 -21.93 24.04 -13.80
C VAL A 320 -22.94 22.91 -14.01
N GLU A 321 -24.22 23.26 -14.15
CA GLU A 321 -25.27 22.26 -14.42
C GLU A 321 -25.18 21.76 -15.88
N LEU A 322 -25.06 20.45 -16.07
CA LEU A 322 -24.89 19.85 -17.40
C LEU A 322 -26.21 19.45 -18.05
N ASP A 323 -26.36 19.77 -19.33
CA ASP A 323 -27.49 19.32 -20.16
C ASP A 323 -27.12 18.00 -20.85
N LEU A 324 -27.52 16.89 -20.24
CA LEU A 324 -27.32 15.55 -20.79
C LEU A 324 -28.63 15.01 -21.37
N SER A 325 -28.68 14.81 -22.68
CA SER A 325 -29.90 14.38 -23.36
C SER A 325 -30.29 12.93 -23.04
N ASN A 326 -31.60 12.64 -23.01
CA ASN A 326 -32.09 11.25 -22.87
C ASN A 326 -31.65 10.33 -24.03
N GLU A 327 -31.40 10.89 -25.21
CA GLU A 327 -30.87 10.16 -26.36
C GLU A 327 -29.43 9.70 -26.13
N LEU A 328 -28.59 10.57 -25.58
CA LEU A 328 -27.22 10.22 -25.15
C LEU A 328 -27.26 9.06 -24.14
N LEU A 329 -28.10 9.17 -23.11
CA LEU A 329 -28.23 8.13 -22.09
C LEU A 329 -28.71 6.80 -22.68
N THR A 330 -29.69 6.82 -23.59
CA THR A 330 -30.20 5.61 -24.27
C THR A 330 -29.11 4.93 -25.10
N THR A 331 -28.29 5.72 -25.78
CA THR A 331 -27.18 5.22 -26.61
C THR A 331 -26.13 4.51 -25.77
N MET A 332 -25.74 5.10 -24.63
CA MET A 332 -24.79 4.48 -23.71
C MET A 332 -25.27 3.11 -23.19
N ILE A 333 -26.57 2.93 -22.95
CA ILE A 333 -27.13 1.67 -22.41
C ILE A 333 -26.98 0.53 -23.39
N ASN A 334 -27.41 0.78 -24.62
CA ASN A 334 -27.39 -0.22 -25.67
C ASN A 334 -25.94 -0.66 -25.93
N ALA A 335 -25.01 0.30 -25.96
CA ALA A 335 -23.59 0.03 -26.06
C ALA A 335 -23.06 -0.83 -24.90
N SER A 336 -23.34 -0.46 -23.65
CA SER A 336 -22.90 -1.20 -22.46
C SER A 336 -23.40 -2.66 -22.46
N ARG A 337 -24.63 -2.93 -22.92
CA ARG A 337 -25.17 -4.30 -22.95
C ARG A 337 -24.49 -5.16 -24.02
N SER A 338 -24.29 -4.62 -25.22
CA SER A 338 -23.77 -5.41 -26.36
C SER A 338 -22.34 -5.88 -26.14
N ILE A 339 -21.46 -5.01 -25.62
CA ILE A 339 -20.04 -5.30 -25.39
C ILE A 339 -19.86 -6.50 -24.46
N GLY A 340 -20.53 -6.52 -23.30
CA GLY A 340 -20.38 -7.59 -22.32
C GLY A 340 -20.84 -8.96 -22.82
N LEU A 341 -21.89 -9.00 -23.62
CA LEU A 341 -22.40 -10.26 -24.18
C LEU A 341 -21.52 -10.79 -25.32
N ALA A 342 -20.91 -9.91 -26.11
CA ALA A 342 -20.08 -10.28 -27.24
C ALA A 342 -18.67 -10.73 -26.83
N GLU A 343 -18.04 -10.03 -25.88
CA GLU A 343 -16.63 -10.21 -25.54
C GLU A 343 -16.37 -11.35 -24.56
N PHE A 344 -17.29 -11.57 -23.61
CA PHE A 344 -17.09 -12.51 -22.51
C PHE A 344 -16.70 -13.93 -22.94
N PRO A 345 -17.40 -14.59 -23.90
CA PRO A 345 -17.07 -15.98 -24.24
C PRO A 345 -15.64 -16.17 -24.75
N SER A 346 -15.16 -15.29 -25.64
CA SER A 346 -13.84 -15.40 -26.24
C SER A 346 -12.73 -15.01 -25.27
N GLN A 347 -12.93 -13.94 -24.50
CA GLN A 347 -11.91 -13.47 -23.54
C GLN A 347 -11.80 -14.41 -22.35
N LEU A 348 -12.92 -14.97 -21.88
CA LEU A 348 -12.91 -16.02 -20.88
C LEU A 348 -12.19 -17.26 -21.39
N ALA A 349 -12.41 -17.68 -22.64
CA ALA A 349 -11.69 -18.83 -23.20
C ALA A 349 -10.18 -18.58 -23.32
N GLU A 350 -9.76 -17.36 -23.68
CA GLU A 350 -8.34 -16.96 -23.69
C GLU A 350 -7.74 -17.06 -22.28
N TYR A 351 -8.39 -16.48 -21.28
CA TYR A 351 -7.98 -16.61 -19.88
C TYR A 351 -7.94 -18.07 -19.41
N LEU A 352 -9.01 -18.84 -19.58
CA LEU A 352 -9.09 -20.23 -19.11
C LEU A 352 -8.05 -21.15 -19.78
N SER A 353 -7.55 -20.77 -20.96
CA SER A 353 -6.50 -21.49 -21.65
C SER A 353 -5.14 -21.42 -20.95
N THR A 354 -4.91 -20.42 -20.08
CA THR A 354 -3.67 -20.28 -19.29
C THR A 354 -3.63 -21.25 -18.11
N LEU A 355 -4.79 -21.67 -17.61
CA LEU A 355 -4.88 -22.59 -16.47
C LEU A 355 -4.32 -23.97 -16.81
N GLU A 356 -3.94 -24.74 -15.80
CA GLU A 356 -3.44 -26.10 -15.97
C GLU A 356 -4.47 -27.06 -16.59
N GLU A 357 -4.01 -28.25 -17.01
CA GLU A 357 -4.88 -29.32 -17.51
C GLU A 357 -5.85 -29.78 -16.41
N GLY A 358 -7.13 -29.95 -16.75
CA GLY A 358 -8.18 -30.38 -15.81
C GLY A 358 -9.21 -29.30 -15.46
N TYR A 359 -8.89 -28.02 -15.66
CA TYR A 359 -9.85 -26.92 -15.53
C TYR A 359 -10.63 -26.69 -16.85
N PRO A 360 -11.87 -26.15 -16.79
CA PRO A 360 -12.62 -25.78 -18.00
C PRO A 360 -11.80 -24.82 -18.86
N LYS A 361 -11.95 -24.92 -20.19
CA LYS A 361 -11.19 -24.09 -21.16
C LYS A 361 -12.06 -23.10 -21.90
N THR A 362 -13.38 -23.24 -21.79
CA THR A 362 -14.36 -22.42 -22.50
C THR A 362 -15.59 -22.18 -21.65
N LEU A 363 -16.41 -21.20 -22.06
CA LEU A 363 -17.75 -21.02 -21.48
C LEU A 363 -18.63 -22.28 -21.63
N ASP A 364 -18.49 -23.02 -22.74
CA ASP A 364 -19.22 -24.26 -22.95
C ASP A 364 -18.81 -25.36 -21.96
N ASP A 365 -17.52 -25.44 -21.60
CA ASP A 365 -17.05 -26.36 -20.56
C ASP A 365 -17.64 -25.99 -19.20
N ILE A 366 -17.67 -24.69 -18.85
CA ILE A 366 -18.30 -24.22 -17.60
C ILE A 366 -19.78 -24.60 -17.57
N ILE A 367 -20.51 -24.37 -18.66
CA ILE A 367 -21.93 -24.73 -18.77
C ILE A 367 -22.10 -26.25 -18.61
N ALA A 368 -21.26 -27.05 -19.27
CA ALA A 368 -21.33 -28.51 -19.19
C ALA A 368 -21.04 -29.04 -17.77
N ILE A 369 -20.07 -28.46 -17.07
CA ILE A 369 -19.77 -28.80 -15.67
C ILE A 369 -20.95 -28.41 -14.78
N ALA A 370 -21.48 -27.19 -14.93
CA ALA A 370 -22.63 -26.70 -14.18
C ALA A 370 -23.90 -27.55 -14.38
N GLU A 371 -24.07 -28.16 -15.56
CA GLU A 371 -25.17 -29.08 -15.86
C GLU A 371 -24.97 -30.50 -15.32
N SER A 372 -23.76 -30.84 -14.87
CA SER A 372 -23.46 -32.19 -14.40
C SER A 372 -24.22 -32.51 -13.10
N PRO A 373 -24.52 -33.80 -12.82
CA PRO A 373 -25.23 -34.18 -11.59
C PRO A 373 -24.55 -33.73 -10.29
N GLU A 374 -23.24 -33.49 -10.31
CA GLU A 374 -22.48 -33.01 -9.15
C GLU A 374 -22.75 -31.52 -8.84
N PHE A 375 -23.01 -30.70 -9.88
CA PHE A 375 -23.18 -29.25 -9.74
C PHE A 375 -24.63 -28.78 -9.93
N ALA A 376 -25.54 -29.66 -10.36
CA ALA A 376 -26.94 -29.32 -10.65
C ALA A 376 -27.70 -28.69 -9.48
N ASP A 377 -27.35 -29.05 -8.23
CA ASP A 377 -27.94 -28.48 -7.02
C ASP A 377 -27.13 -27.27 -6.47
N LEU A 378 -25.95 -27.00 -7.02
CA LEU A 378 -25.04 -25.93 -6.58
C LEU A 378 -25.14 -24.68 -7.46
N VAL A 379 -25.51 -24.84 -8.74
CA VAL A 379 -25.66 -23.73 -9.69
C VAL A 379 -27.14 -23.43 -9.91
N PRO A 380 -27.64 -22.25 -9.52
CA PRO A 380 -29.03 -21.87 -9.71
C PRO A 380 -29.46 -21.93 -11.19
N PRO A 381 -30.68 -22.41 -11.50
CA PRO A 381 -31.16 -22.53 -12.88
C PRO A 381 -31.17 -21.21 -13.66
N SER A 382 -31.49 -20.09 -12.99
CA SER A 382 -31.44 -18.73 -13.58
C SER A 382 -30.02 -18.35 -13.99
N ARG A 383 -29.02 -18.70 -13.17
CA ARG A 383 -27.61 -18.44 -13.46
C ARG A 383 -27.14 -19.24 -14.67
N LEU A 384 -27.41 -20.54 -14.69
CA LEU A 384 -27.10 -21.40 -15.83
C LEU A 384 -27.76 -20.88 -17.12
N GLN A 385 -29.02 -20.43 -17.04
CA GLN A 385 -29.70 -19.82 -18.19
C GLN A 385 -29.02 -18.51 -18.63
N GLY A 386 -28.56 -17.69 -17.68
CA GLY A 386 -27.78 -16.48 -17.97
C GLY A 386 -26.52 -16.76 -18.77
N LEU A 387 -25.74 -17.80 -18.40
CA LEU A 387 -24.55 -18.23 -19.14
C LEU A 387 -24.89 -18.70 -20.57
N LYS A 388 -25.96 -19.49 -20.72
CA LYS A 388 -26.47 -19.91 -22.04
C LYS A 388 -26.89 -18.73 -22.91
N ASN A 389 -27.55 -17.73 -22.33
CA ASN A 389 -27.94 -16.52 -23.06
C ASN A 389 -26.73 -15.75 -23.58
N ILE A 390 -25.62 -15.71 -22.82
CA ILE A 390 -24.37 -15.07 -23.27
C ILE A 390 -23.76 -15.87 -24.42
N ARG A 391 -23.64 -17.20 -24.28
CA ARG A 391 -23.19 -18.10 -25.36
C ARG A 391 -23.99 -17.89 -26.65
N ASP A 392 -25.31 -17.71 -26.53
CA ASP A 392 -26.22 -17.61 -27.68
C ASP A 392 -26.28 -16.19 -28.29
N TYR A 393 -25.59 -15.19 -27.75
CA TYR A 393 -25.60 -13.80 -28.27
C TYR A 393 -24.88 -13.64 -29.63
N GLY A 394 -23.98 -14.56 -29.97
CA GLY A 394 -23.27 -14.58 -31.27
C GLY A 394 -21.87 -13.95 -31.26
N GLY A 395 -21.36 -13.54 -30.10
CA GLY A 395 -19.96 -13.13 -29.91
C GLY A 395 -19.55 -11.88 -30.72
N LEU A 396 -18.26 -11.82 -31.08
CA LEU A 396 -17.63 -10.67 -31.75
C LEU A 396 -18.13 -10.40 -33.18
N GLU A 397 -18.82 -11.36 -33.80
CA GLU A 397 -19.39 -11.23 -35.15
C GLU A 397 -20.82 -10.67 -35.14
N ASN A 398 -21.37 -10.38 -33.96
CA ASN A 398 -22.71 -9.81 -33.84
C ASN A 398 -22.74 -8.39 -34.47
N PRO A 399 -23.66 -8.11 -35.42
CA PRO A 399 -23.74 -6.81 -36.07
C PRO A 399 -24.01 -5.62 -35.13
N GLU A 400 -24.75 -5.83 -34.03
CA GLU A 400 -24.98 -4.82 -32.98
C GLU A 400 -23.64 -4.47 -32.30
N TYR A 401 -22.85 -5.48 -31.98
CA TYR A 401 -21.53 -5.29 -31.35
C TYR A 401 -20.55 -4.57 -32.29
N ILE A 402 -20.49 -4.97 -33.56
CA ILE A 402 -19.61 -4.34 -34.56
C ILE A 402 -19.94 -2.85 -34.71
N ASP A 403 -21.22 -2.49 -34.81
CA ASP A 403 -21.64 -1.08 -34.88
C ASP A 403 -21.29 -0.31 -33.59
N VAL A 404 -21.48 -0.94 -32.43
CA VAL A 404 -21.14 -0.34 -31.14
C VAL A 404 -19.65 0.01 -31.05
N VAL A 405 -18.75 -0.93 -31.36
CA VAL A 405 -17.31 -0.71 -31.22
C VAL A 405 -16.74 0.22 -32.30
N GLN A 406 -17.26 0.17 -33.53
CA GLN A 406 -16.73 0.95 -34.64
C GLN A 406 -17.30 2.37 -34.72
N ASN A 407 -18.56 2.57 -34.33
CA ASN A 407 -19.26 3.84 -34.56
C ASN A 407 -19.75 4.47 -33.26
N VAL A 408 -20.43 3.72 -32.40
CA VAL A 408 -21.12 4.30 -31.22
C VAL A 408 -20.12 4.77 -30.16
N ILE A 409 -19.16 3.93 -29.77
CA ILE A 409 -18.20 4.28 -28.71
C ILE A 409 -17.30 5.47 -29.10
N PRO A 410 -16.73 5.53 -30.32
CA PRO A 410 -16.01 6.72 -30.76
C PRO A 410 -16.87 7.99 -30.71
N ALA A 411 -18.12 7.93 -31.20
CA ALA A 411 -19.02 9.09 -31.17
C ALA A 411 -19.37 9.54 -29.74
N LEU A 412 -19.56 8.60 -28.82
CA LEU A 412 -19.79 8.91 -27.40
C LEU A 412 -18.56 9.57 -26.77
N ARG A 413 -17.34 9.11 -27.09
CA ARG A 413 -16.10 9.74 -26.58
C ARG A 413 -15.99 11.20 -27.03
N GLU A 414 -16.17 11.47 -28.32
CA GLU A 414 -16.18 12.84 -28.85
C GLU A 414 -17.24 13.70 -28.16
N THR A 415 -18.46 13.17 -28.00
CA THR A 415 -19.55 13.89 -27.31
C THR A 415 -19.17 14.26 -25.88
N PHE A 416 -18.54 13.36 -25.13
CA PHE A 416 -18.10 13.67 -23.77
C PHE A 416 -16.93 14.64 -23.76
N PHE A 417 -15.95 14.53 -24.67
CA PHE A 417 -14.88 15.54 -24.78
C PHE A 417 -15.46 16.93 -25.06
N ASP A 418 -16.43 17.04 -25.96
CA ASP A 418 -17.15 18.28 -26.25
C ASP A 418 -17.87 18.82 -25.00
N ILE A 419 -18.47 17.95 -24.17
CA ILE A 419 -19.10 18.35 -22.90
C ILE A 419 -18.08 18.96 -21.94
N TYR A 420 -16.90 18.34 -21.79
CA TYR A 420 -15.83 18.89 -20.93
C TYR A 420 -15.33 20.23 -21.46
N GLU A 421 -15.02 20.32 -22.76
CA GLU A 421 -14.46 21.52 -23.38
C GLU A 421 -15.47 22.68 -23.42
N SER A 422 -16.71 22.43 -23.87
CA SER A 422 -17.71 23.49 -24.05
C SER A 422 -18.23 24.09 -22.75
N ASN A 423 -18.18 23.33 -21.65
CA ASN A 423 -18.55 23.79 -20.31
C ASN A 423 -17.35 24.28 -19.49
N ASP A 424 -16.12 24.05 -19.99
CA ASP A 424 -14.86 24.34 -19.32
C ASP A 424 -14.82 23.71 -17.92
N ILE A 425 -15.01 22.40 -17.82
CA ILE A 425 -15.09 21.70 -16.52
C ILE A 425 -13.88 20.78 -16.28
N ASP A 426 -13.49 20.65 -15.02
CA ASP A 426 -12.40 19.76 -14.58
C ASP A 426 -12.91 18.33 -14.35
N THR A 427 -14.16 18.19 -13.92
CA THR A 427 -14.77 16.90 -13.56
C THR A 427 -16.30 16.96 -13.69
N ILE A 428 -16.91 15.79 -13.91
CA ILE A 428 -18.35 15.59 -13.77
C ILE A 428 -18.65 14.89 -12.44
N VAL A 429 -19.57 15.43 -11.64
CA VAL A 429 -20.03 14.84 -10.38
C VAL A 429 -21.50 14.42 -10.41
N PHE A 430 -21.80 13.34 -9.69
CA PHE A 430 -23.14 12.76 -9.53
C PHE A 430 -23.20 11.79 -8.33
N PRO A 431 -24.41 11.46 -7.81
CA PRO A 431 -24.58 10.34 -6.89
C PRO A 431 -24.01 9.04 -7.49
N THR A 432 -23.03 8.41 -6.83
CA THR A 432 -22.47 7.15 -7.31
C THR A 432 -23.55 6.07 -7.44
N THR A 433 -24.45 6.03 -6.46
CA THR A 433 -25.68 5.23 -6.46
C THR A 433 -26.87 6.11 -6.09
N ARG A 434 -28.06 5.77 -6.57
CA ARG A 434 -29.31 6.53 -6.32
C ARG A 434 -30.05 6.10 -5.06
N THR A 435 -29.57 5.08 -4.40
CA THR A 435 -30.12 4.54 -3.15
C THR A 435 -28.97 4.18 -2.24
N PHE A 436 -29.27 4.07 -0.95
CA PHE A 436 -28.44 3.33 -0.02
C PHE A 436 -28.43 1.84 -0.35
N ALA A 437 -27.69 1.07 0.46
CA ALA A 437 -27.60 -0.37 0.31
C ALA A 437 -28.98 -1.03 0.24
N SER A 438 -29.22 -1.85 -0.78
CA SER A 438 -30.53 -2.49 -0.95
C SER A 438 -30.67 -3.73 -0.06
N PRO A 439 -31.88 -4.04 0.45
CA PRO A 439 -32.16 -5.30 1.10
C PRO A 439 -31.82 -6.50 0.23
N PHE A 440 -31.56 -7.66 0.84
CA PHE A 440 -31.51 -8.92 0.10
C PHE A 440 -32.86 -9.25 -0.54
N GLU A 441 -32.85 -10.07 -1.59
CA GLU A 441 -34.08 -10.50 -2.24
C GLU A 441 -35.01 -11.20 -1.23
N GLY A 442 -36.29 -10.82 -1.22
CA GLY A 442 -37.28 -11.36 -0.28
C GLY A 442 -37.20 -10.78 1.14
N VAL A 443 -36.21 -9.95 1.45
CA VAL A 443 -36.14 -9.21 2.72
C VAL A 443 -36.89 -7.88 2.59
N THR A 444 -37.88 -7.68 3.44
CA THR A 444 -38.61 -6.40 3.52
C THR A 444 -37.91 -5.46 4.49
N ASP A 445 -37.55 -4.27 4.02
CA ASP A 445 -37.02 -3.19 4.85
C ASP A 445 -37.85 -1.92 4.61
N PRO A 446 -38.60 -1.42 5.61
CA PRO A 446 -39.44 -0.24 5.46
C PRO A 446 -38.65 1.07 5.30
N THR A 447 -37.35 1.06 5.60
CA THR A 447 -36.45 2.21 5.44
C THR A 447 -35.81 2.26 4.06
N PHE A 448 -35.99 1.23 3.22
CA PHE A 448 -35.48 1.23 1.86
C PHE A 448 -36.45 1.90 0.89
N VAL A 449 -36.00 2.94 0.19
CA VAL A 449 -36.75 3.58 -0.88
C VAL A 449 -36.46 2.88 -2.21
N GLU A 450 -37.42 2.10 -2.69
CA GLU A 450 -37.32 1.46 -4.00
C GLU A 450 -37.50 2.48 -5.13
N VAL A 451 -36.54 2.56 -6.05
CA VAL A 451 -36.57 3.49 -7.19
C VAL A 451 -37.11 2.76 -8.42
N LEU A 452 -38.37 3.01 -8.77
CA LEU A 452 -39.03 2.43 -9.95
C LEU A 452 -39.64 3.50 -10.89
N PRO A 453 -39.48 3.34 -12.22
CA PRO A 453 -38.55 2.43 -12.87
C PRO A 453 -37.10 2.88 -12.61
N ALA A 454 -36.18 1.91 -12.47
CA ALA A 454 -34.77 2.24 -12.41
C ALA A 454 -34.38 3.09 -13.64
N PRO A 455 -33.53 4.12 -13.49
CA PRO A 455 -33.04 4.84 -14.66
C PRO A 455 -32.36 3.85 -15.60
N PRO A 456 -32.45 4.11 -16.90
CA PRO A 456 -32.04 3.12 -17.86
C PRO A 456 -30.48 3.00 -17.84
N ILE A 457 -29.73 4.03 -17.35
CA ILE A 457 -28.28 4.01 -17.10
C ILE A 457 -27.82 4.74 -15.82
N ARG A 458 -26.67 4.35 -15.26
CA ARG A 458 -25.98 5.01 -14.13
C ARG A 458 -24.83 5.90 -14.61
N GLY A 459 -24.51 6.98 -13.90
CA GLY A 459 -23.41 7.90 -14.26
C GLY A 459 -22.04 7.24 -14.29
N VAL A 460 -21.80 6.24 -13.41
CA VAL A 460 -20.58 5.42 -13.39
C VAL A 460 -20.27 4.72 -14.73
N GLU A 461 -21.25 4.60 -15.62
CA GLU A 461 -21.04 4.02 -16.96
C GLU A 461 -20.16 4.90 -17.86
N ILE A 462 -20.03 6.22 -17.60
CA ILE A 462 -19.14 7.10 -18.38
C ILE A 462 -17.71 6.56 -18.36
N ALA A 463 -17.14 6.38 -17.16
CA ALA A 463 -15.78 5.89 -16.99
C ALA A 463 -15.58 4.46 -17.50
N SER A 464 -16.58 3.61 -17.27
CA SER A 464 -16.55 2.22 -17.73
C SER A 464 -16.56 2.08 -19.23
N LEU A 465 -17.44 2.83 -19.90
CA LEU A 465 -17.69 2.68 -21.32
C LEU A 465 -16.66 3.41 -22.18
N LEU A 466 -16.20 4.58 -21.72
CA LEU A 466 -15.34 5.45 -22.52
C LEU A 466 -13.85 5.27 -22.21
N GLY A 467 -13.49 4.57 -21.13
CA GLY A 467 -12.12 4.40 -20.66
C GLY A 467 -11.57 5.60 -19.89
N PHE A 468 -12.48 6.40 -19.34
CA PHE A 468 -12.22 7.56 -18.48
C PHE A 468 -11.90 7.11 -17.05
N SER A 469 -11.42 8.02 -16.21
CA SER A 469 -11.16 7.81 -14.79
C SER A 469 -12.33 8.27 -13.91
N ASP A 470 -12.48 7.66 -12.74
CA ASP A 470 -13.51 8.01 -11.75
C ASP A 470 -13.02 7.72 -10.33
N ILE A 471 -13.18 8.68 -9.43
CA ILE A 471 -12.90 8.53 -8.01
C ILE A 471 -14.19 8.75 -7.24
N THR A 472 -14.61 7.77 -6.44
CA THR A 472 -15.75 7.93 -5.52
C THR A 472 -15.28 8.21 -4.13
N VAL A 473 -15.94 9.13 -3.43
CA VAL A 473 -15.60 9.54 -2.05
C VAL A 473 -16.87 9.58 -1.20
N PRO A 474 -16.83 9.17 0.09
CA PRO A 474 -17.97 9.28 1.00
C PRO A 474 -18.54 10.69 1.05
N ALA A 475 -19.86 10.81 0.86
CA ALA A 475 -20.58 12.08 0.75
C ALA A 475 -21.66 12.26 1.83
N GLY A 476 -21.78 11.30 2.75
CA GLY A 476 -22.68 11.39 3.89
C GLY A 476 -23.18 10.04 4.36
N LEU A 477 -23.98 10.09 5.43
CA LEU A 477 -24.68 8.94 6.00
C LEU A 477 -26.18 9.24 6.04
N SER A 478 -27.00 8.22 5.82
CA SER A 478 -28.44 8.28 6.06
C SER A 478 -28.75 8.51 7.55
N GLU A 479 -29.99 8.83 7.87
CA GLU A 479 -30.51 8.82 9.25
C GLU A 479 -30.25 7.47 9.96
N ASP A 480 -30.33 6.36 9.22
CA ASP A 480 -30.02 5.00 9.71
C ASP A 480 -28.52 4.62 9.68
N GLY A 481 -27.62 5.56 9.36
CA GLY A 481 -26.17 5.34 9.34
C GLY A 481 -25.62 4.61 8.12
N LEU A 482 -26.37 4.53 7.01
CA LEU A 482 -25.91 3.91 5.77
C LEU A 482 -25.14 4.92 4.91
N PRO A 483 -23.97 4.56 4.40
CA PRO A 483 -23.17 5.49 3.62
C PRO A 483 -23.67 5.67 2.19
N ILE A 484 -23.33 6.84 1.63
CA ILE A 484 -23.41 7.14 0.20
C ILE A 484 -22.13 7.84 -0.25
N THR A 485 -21.78 7.71 -1.52
CA THR A 485 -20.63 8.41 -2.12
C THR A 485 -21.03 9.29 -3.29
N ILE A 486 -20.18 10.27 -3.59
CA ILE A 486 -20.21 11.08 -4.80
C ILE A 486 -19.08 10.66 -5.74
N SER A 487 -19.35 10.56 -7.04
CA SER A 487 -18.35 10.26 -8.08
C SER A 487 -17.73 11.56 -8.60
N PHE A 488 -16.42 11.54 -8.86
CA PHE A 488 -15.67 12.53 -9.62
C PHE A 488 -15.15 11.84 -10.88
N THR A 489 -15.83 12.02 -12.02
CA THR A 489 -15.40 11.46 -13.30
C THR A 489 -14.52 12.46 -14.04
N GLY A 490 -13.47 12.01 -14.71
CA GLY A 490 -12.59 12.86 -15.52
C GLY A 490 -12.18 12.18 -16.82
N VAL A 491 -11.66 12.97 -17.75
CA VAL A 491 -11.10 12.48 -19.02
C VAL A 491 -9.86 11.60 -18.77
N PRO A 492 -9.41 10.79 -19.75
CA PRO A 492 -8.23 9.93 -19.57
C PRO A 492 -7.00 10.68 -19.06
N TYR A 493 -6.26 10.05 -18.14
CA TYR A 493 -5.06 10.55 -17.47
C TYR A 493 -5.26 11.78 -16.56
N SER A 494 -6.49 11.98 -16.08
CA SER A 494 -6.84 13.06 -15.15
C SER A 494 -6.77 12.66 -13.67
N GLU A 495 -6.32 11.45 -13.34
CA GLU A 495 -6.18 10.96 -11.95
C GLU A 495 -5.48 11.96 -11.03
N PRO A 496 -4.38 12.63 -11.43
CA PRO A 496 -3.77 13.67 -10.60
C PRO A 496 -4.74 14.78 -10.18
N ALA A 497 -5.52 15.31 -11.14
CA ALA A 497 -6.48 16.39 -10.87
C ALA A 497 -7.67 15.86 -10.04
N LEU A 498 -8.19 14.68 -10.40
CA LEU A 498 -9.30 14.05 -9.68
C LEU A 498 -8.93 13.74 -8.23
N LEU A 499 -7.71 13.25 -7.97
CA LEU A 499 -7.21 12.99 -6.62
C LEU A 499 -7.12 14.28 -5.80
N GLY A 500 -6.63 15.37 -6.39
CA GLY A 500 -6.64 16.68 -5.74
C GLY A 500 -8.05 17.11 -5.32
N LEU A 501 -9.01 17.06 -6.25
CA LEU A 501 -10.41 17.45 -5.98
C LEU A 501 -11.07 16.55 -4.93
N ALA A 502 -10.93 15.24 -5.07
CA ALA A 502 -11.45 14.24 -4.15
C ALA A 502 -10.87 14.40 -2.75
N TYR A 503 -9.55 14.62 -2.63
CA TYR A 503 -8.87 14.85 -1.36
C TYR A 503 -9.30 16.16 -0.71
N SER A 504 -9.36 17.26 -1.46
CA SER A 504 -9.87 18.54 -0.97
C SER A 504 -11.28 18.42 -0.39
N PHE A 505 -12.17 17.68 -1.08
CA PHE A 505 -13.52 17.38 -0.59
C PHE A 505 -13.51 16.51 0.67
N GLU A 506 -12.73 15.41 0.67
CA GLU A 506 -12.63 14.50 1.82
C GLU A 506 -12.12 15.24 3.07
N GLN A 507 -11.05 16.02 2.94
CA GLN A 507 -10.45 16.73 4.07
C GLN A 507 -11.37 17.81 4.65
N ALA A 508 -12.22 18.42 3.83
CA ALA A 508 -13.21 19.40 4.30
C ALA A 508 -14.41 18.77 5.01
N THR A 509 -14.74 17.51 4.72
CA THR A 509 -16.00 16.90 5.14
C THR A 509 -15.85 15.75 6.13
N GLN A 510 -14.87 14.87 5.93
CA GLN A 510 -14.64 13.67 6.73
C GLN A 510 -15.92 12.84 6.95
N HIS A 511 -16.74 12.67 5.90
CA HIS A 511 -18.07 12.05 5.98
C HIS A 511 -18.06 10.55 6.33
N ARG A 512 -16.92 9.86 6.12
CA ARG A 512 -16.81 8.45 6.45
C ARG A 512 -16.95 8.24 7.97
N ALA A 513 -17.68 7.19 8.35
CA ALA A 513 -17.69 6.67 9.71
C ALA A 513 -17.55 5.15 9.70
N ALA A 514 -16.83 4.60 10.68
CA ALA A 514 -16.76 3.16 10.90
C ALA A 514 -18.16 2.60 11.27
N SER A 515 -18.44 1.35 10.88
CA SER A 515 -19.70 0.72 11.28
C SER A 515 -19.74 0.52 12.81
N PRO A 516 -20.78 1.03 13.50
CA PRO A 516 -20.95 0.82 14.94
C PRO A 516 -21.33 -0.63 15.29
N LEU A 517 -21.71 -1.45 14.31
CA LEU A 517 -22.12 -2.83 14.50
C LEU A 517 -20.94 -3.79 14.71
N LEU A 518 -19.71 -3.33 14.43
CA LEU A 518 -18.49 -4.13 14.46
C LEU A 518 -17.43 -3.46 15.35
N PRO A 519 -17.64 -3.41 16.68
CA PRO A 519 -16.74 -2.71 17.59
C PRO A 519 -15.33 -3.31 17.60
N ALA A 520 -14.39 -2.56 18.18
CA ALA A 520 -13.02 -3.04 18.37
C ALA A 520 -12.98 -4.31 19.23
N LEU A 521 -12.12 -5.25 18.87
CA LEU A 521 -11.81 -6.45 19.65
C LEU A 521 -10.68 -6.17 20.65
N GLU A 522 -10.46 -7.12 21.57
CA GLU A 522 -9.34 -7.04 22.52
C GLU A 522 -8.00 -6.98 21.78
N GLY A 523 -7.14 -6.04 22.17
CA GLY A 523 -5.82 -5.81 21.56
C GLY A 523 -5.83 -4.92 20.31
N GLU A 524 -7.00 -4.53 19.80
CA GLU A 524 -7.09 -3.62 18.64
C GLU A 524 -6.84 -2.14 19.00
N GLU A 525 -6.75 -1.81 20.28
CA GLU A 525 -6.39 -0.47 20.77
C GLU A 525 -5.30 -0.57 21.84
N PHE A 526 -4.22 0.18 21.67
CA PHE A 526 -3.14 0.26 22.65
C PHE A 526 -2.41 1.61 22.57
N GLU A 527 -1.65 1.94 23.61
CA GLU A 527 -0.81 3.14 23.66
C GLU A 527 0.66 2.76 23.57
N TYR A 528 1.43 3.59 22.90
CA TYR A 528 2.89 3.53 22.86
C TYR A 528 3.48 4.92 22.98
N VAL A 529 4.72 5.01 23.42
CA VAL A 529 5.44 6.28 23.59
C VAL A 529 6.45 6.38 22.46
N THR A 530 6.67 7.58 21.93
CA THR A 530 7.59 7.79 20.80
C THR A 530 8.92 8.42 21.21
N GLU A 531 9.06 8.78 22.48
CA GLU A 531 10.26 9.38 23.04
C GLU A 531 10.22 9.31 24.57
N VAL A 532 11.19 8.62 25.16
CA VAL A 532 11.39 8.49 26.60
C VAL A 532 12.79 8.97 27.00
N LEU A 533 12.86 9.67 28.11
CA LEU A 533 14.09 10.00 28.81
C LEU A 533 14.39 8.93 29.85
N VAL A 534 15.56 8.31 29.76
CA VAL A 534 16.12 7.40 30.75
C VAL A 534 17.26 8.12 31.45
N ALA A 535 17.20 8.21 32.78
CA ALA A 535 18.23 8.87 33.58
C ALA A 535 18.76 7.92 34.67
N GLY A 536 20.07 7.67 34.64
CA GLY A 536 20.80 6.99 35.71
C GLY A 536 21.12 7.91 36.90
N ASP A 537 21.99 7.47 37.80
CA ASP A 537 22.49 8.30 38.91
C ASP A 537 24.01 8.54 38.86
N ALA A 538 24.68 8.50 40.01
CA ALA A 538 26.13 8.75 40.12
C ALA A 538 26.90 7.47 40.46
N ALA A 539 26.24 6.32 40.33
CA ALA A 539 26.81 5.01 40.51
C ALA A 539 26.73 4.25 39.19
N ASN A 540 27.54 3.19 39.08
CA ASN A 540 27.55 2.33 37.90
C ASN A 540 26.15 1.75 37.60
N ASP A 541 25.56 2.18 36.50
CA ASP A 541 24.25 1.78 36.02
C ASP A 541 24.35 0.79 34.85
N VAL A 542 23.32 -0.03 34.71
CA VAL A 542 23.16 -0.97 33.59
C VAL A 542 21.81 -0.68 32.94
N ILE A 543 21.86 -0.02 31.79
CA ILE A 543 20.69 0.48 31.05
C ILE A 543 20.53 -0.38 29.79
N VAL A 544 19.48 -1.20 29.76
CA VAL A 544 19.23 -2.11 28.62
C VAL A 544 17.83 -1.88 28.07
N ALA A 545 17.74 -1.59 26.76
CA ALA A 545 16.47 -1.44 26.06
C ALA A 545 15.61 -2.71 26.22
N LYS A 546 14.30 -2.54 26.29
CA LYS A 546 13.31 -3.61 26.52
C LYS A 546 13.39 -4.30 27.89
N GLN A 547 14.31 -3.90 28.78
CA GLN A 547 14.38 -4.35 30.17
C GLN A 547 13.94 -3.28 31.18
N ILE A 548 13.83 -2.03 30.74
CA ILE A 548 13.37 -0.89 31.53
C ILE A 548 11.99 -0.45 31.03
N THR A 549 11.09 -0.11 31.96
CA THR A 549 9.73 0.33 31.62
C THR A 549 9.74 1.57 30.73
N ASP A 550 8.96 1.52 29.66
CA ASP A 550 8.82 2.54 28.61
C ASP A 550 10.09 2.79 27.77
N PHE A 551 11.23 2.15 28.05
CA PHE A 551 12.44 2.27 27.24
C PHE A 551 12.51 1.14 26.21
N ASP A 552 12.05 1.42 24.99
CA ASP A 552 12.05 0.48 23.88
C ASP A 552 13.34 0.52 23.04
N GLY A 553 14.16 1.55 23.26
CA GLY A 553 15.43 1.77 22.57
C GLY A 553 15.22 2.40 21.19
N ASN A 554 14.18 3.20 21.02
CA ASN A 554 13.84 3.80 19.74
C ASN A 554 13.38 5.26 19.85
N GLY A 555 14.22 6.17 19.36
CA GLY A 555 13.97 7.61 19.47
C GLY A 555 14.16 8.14 20.90
N ASP A 556 14.72 7.33 21.81
CA ASP A 556 14.84 7.66 23.22
C ASP A 556 16.07 8.54 23.52
N ILE A 557 16.07 9.13 24.71
CA ILE A 557 17.20 9.88 25.26
C ILE A 557 17.69 9.18 26.52
N VAL A 558 18.98 8.86 26.59
CA VAL A 558 19.59 8.25 27.76
C VAL A 558 20.65 9.20 28.32
N PHE A 559 20.59 9.49 29.61
CA PHE A 559 21.68 10.09 30.39
C PHE A 559 22.06 9.10 31.49
N SER A 560 23.21 8.41 31.39
CA SER A 560 23.59 7.46 32.45
C SER A 560 24.17 8.16 33.68
N GLY A 561 24.98 9.21 33.52
CA GLY A 561 25.37 10.11 34.61
C GLY A 561 26.84 10.02 34.97
N ASP A 562 27.17 9.92 36.26
CA ASP A 562 28.54 9.64 36.68
C ASP A 562 28.65 8.14 37.03
N GLY A 563 29.77 7.50 36.73
CA GLY A 563 29.96 6.08 37.03
C GLY A 563 30.64 5.36 35.88
N ASN A 564 30.90 4.06 36.04
CA ASN A 564 31.28 3.24 34.89
C ASN A 564 30.04 2.47 34.46
N ASP A 565 29.34 3.00 33.48
CA ASP A 565 28.01 2.62 33.07
C ASP A 565 28.03 1.68 31.86
N SER A 566 26.96 0.90 31.72
CA SER A 566 26.74 0.05 30.56
C SER A 566 25.39 0.35 29.95
N ILE A 567 25.40 0.85 28.71
CA ILE A 567 24.20 1.13 27.93
C ILE A 567 24.12 0.11 26.78
N ASP A 568 22.98 -0.56 26.61
CA ASP A 568 22.75 -1.50 25.51
C ASP A 568 21.38 -1.25 24.86
N THR A 569 21.41 -0.66 23.67
CA THR A 569 20.25 -0.40 22.82
C THR A 569 20.04 -1.44 21.72
N THR A 570 20.97 -2.40 21.58
CA THR A 570 20.92 -3.43 20.54
C THR A 570 19.69 -4.35 20.53
N PRO A 571 18.89 -4.48 21.62
CA PRO A 571 17.59 -5.16 21.54
C PRO A 571 16.55 -4.45 20.67
N ALA A 572 16.69 -3.15 20.41
CA ALA A 572 15.81 -2.38 19.53
C ALA A 572 16.13 -2.64 18.05
N LEU A 573 15.12 -2.57 17.20
CA LEU A 573 15.21 -2.84 15.76
C LEU A 573 15.48 -1.58 14.91
N THR A 574 15.17 -0.40 15.44
CA THR A 574 15.05 0.86 14.66
C THR A 574 15.95 2.00 15.15
N GLY A 575 16.26 2.05 16.45
CA GLY A 575 17.24 2.96 17.07
C GLY A 575 16.84 4.44 17.01
N ARG A 576 17.73 5.35 16.57
CA ARG A 576 17.54 6.83 16.64
C ARG A 576 17.61 7.40 18.05
N ASN A 577 18.33 6.72 18.93
CA ASN A 577 18.52 7.16 20.30
C ASN A 577 19.58 8.26 20.39
N ARG A 578 19.50 9.06 21.44
CA ARG A 578 20.58 9.96 21.88
C ARG A 578 21.09 9.46 23.22
N LEU A 579 22.32 8.96 23.24
CA LEU A 579 22.93 8.29 24.37
C LEU A 579 24.07 9.17 24.91
N TYR A 580 23.91 9.67 26.12
CA TYR A 580 24.89 10.45 26.85
C TYR A 580 25.44 9.59 28.00
N ALA A 581 26.68 9.12 27.86
CA ALA A 581 27.30 8.20 28.82
C ALA A 581 27.75 8.94 30.09
N GLY A 582 28.38 10.11 29.93
CA GLY A 582 28.67 11.02 31.03
C GLY A 582 30.09 10.86 31.54
N ASN A 583 30.30 10.92 32.86
CA ASN A 583 31.66 10.81 33.40
C ASN A 583 31.96 9.39 33.88
N GLY A 584 33.01 8.79 33.33
CA GLY A 584 33.60 7.55 33.81
C GLY A 584 34.06 6.67 32.66
N ALA A 585 34.37 5.41 32.93
CA ALA A 585 34.77 4.48 31.87
C ALA A 585 33.57 3.64 31.44
N ASP A 586 32.87 4.14 30.43
CA ASP A 586 31.55 3.66 30.04
C ASP A 586 31.62 2.67 28.88
N LYS A 587 30.55 1.89 28.74
CA LYS A 587 30.37 0.98 27.62
C LYS A 587 29.01 1.15 27.00
N VAL A 588 28.99 1.57 25.74
CA VAL A 588 27.77 1.74 24.96
C VAL A 588 27.73 0.73 23.82
N LEU A 589 26.70 -0.11 23.79
CA LEU A 589 26.35 -0.94 22.65
C LEU A 589 25.21 -0.25 21.88
N ALA A 590 25.54 0.31 20.72
CA ALA A 590 24.63 1.08 19.90
C ALA A 590 23.93 0.22 18.84
N SER A 591 22.67 0.54 18.56
CA SER A 591 21.84 -0.13 17.56
C SER A 591 22.02 0.49 16.17
N ARG A 592 21.02 1.19 15.63
CA ARG A 592 21.02 1.78 14.29
C ARG A 592 20.62 3.25 14.38
N ASN A 593 21.24 4.12 13.59
CA ASN A 593 20.94 5.55 13.58
C ASN A 593 21.08 6.23 14.96
N ASP A 594 21.86 5.66 15.88
CA ASP A 594 22.02 6.21 17.22
C ASP A 594 23.10 7.31 17.21
N GLN A 595 22.89 8.31 18.08
CA GLN A 595 23.90 9.30 18.43
C GLN A 595 24.43 8.98 19.83
N VAL A 596 25.72 8.77 19.94
CA VAL A 596 26.38 8.37 21.18
C VAL A 596 27.46 9.37 21.54
N PHE A 597 27.44 9.81 22.78
CA PHE A 597 28.39 10.75 23.38
C PHE A 597 29.01 10.06 24.60
N GLY A 598 30.30 9.70 24.52
CA GLY A 598 31.07 9.16 25.65
C GLY A 598 31.24 10.20 26.75
N GLU A 599 31.56 11.43 26.34
CA GLU A 599 31.84 12.58 27.20
C GLU A 599 33.20 12.49 27.89
N ALA A 600 33.33 12.03 29.14
CA ALA A 600 34.63 12.07 29.82
C ALA A 600 35.01 10.76 30.49
N GLY A 601 36.11 10.17 30.04
CA GLY A 601 36.72 8.98 30.60
C GLY A 601 37.12 8.02 29.50
N ALA A 602 37.50 6.79 29.84
CA ALA A 602 38.01 5.85 28.83
C ALA A 602 36.88 4.93 28.37
N ASP A 603 36.19 5.33 27.31
CA ASP A 603 34.92 4.76 26.89
C ASP A 603 35.08 3.70 25.80
N ILE A 604 34.11 2.79 25.75
CA ILE A 604 33.96 1.79 24.71
C ILE A 604 32.62 2.01 24.02
N LEU A 605 32.64 2.57 22.82
CA LEU A 605 31.45 2.82 22.01
C LEU A 605 31.39 1.82 20.85
N ASP A 606 30.52 0.82 20.95
CA ASP A 606 30.46 -0.31 20.02
C ASP A 606 29.14 -0.31 19.23
N ALA A 607 29.23 0.16 17.98
CA ALA A 607 28.19 0.07 16.96
C ALA A 607 28.42 -1.10 15.98
N SER A 608 29.41 -1.96 16.21
CA SER A 608 29.78 -3.03 15.27
C SER A 608 28.70 -4.13 15.15
N LYS A 609 27.86 -4.26 16.18
CA LYS A 609 26.65 -5.11 16.16
C LYS A 609 25.42 -4.39 15.61
N GLY A 610 25.50 -3.06 15.53
CA GLY A 610 24.49 -2.19 15.00
C GLY A 610 24.30 -2.35 13.50
N ARG A 611 23.14 -1.92 12.99
CA ARG A 611 22.81 -2.00 11.55
C ARG A 611 23.25 -0.76 10.76
N GLY A 612 24.18 0.02 11.33
CA GLY A 612 24.83 1.17 10.72
C GLY A 612 24.16 2.52 10.95
N ASP A 613 24.66 3.52 10.23
CA ASP A 613 24.17 4.91 10.23
C ASP A 613 24.32 5.64 11.59
N ASN A 614 25.21 5.17 12.47
CA ASN A 614 25.42 5.73 13.80
C ASN A 614 26.44 6.87 13.80
N LEU A 615 26.38 7.68 14.85
CA LEU A 615 27.27 8.79 15.12
C LEU A 615 27.86 8.64 16.52
N LEU A 616 29.16 8.40 16.63
CA LEU A 616 29.87 8.15 17.88
C LEU A 616 30.88 9.26 18.16
N TYR A 617 30.78 9.87 19.34
CA TYR A 617 31.74 10.85 19.87
C TYR A 617 32.39 10.28 21.12
N GLY A 618 33.71 10.07 21.10
CA GLY A 618 34.51 9.60 22.23
C GLY A 618 34.48 10.64 23.36
N GLY A 619 35.07 11.80 23.09
CA GLY A 619 35.03 12.95 23.99
C GLY A 619 36.41 13.21 24.58
N LEU A 620 36.55 13.08 25.90
CA LEU A 620 37.81 13.29 26.59
C LEU A 620 38.40 11.96 27.04
N ASN A 621 39.72 11.83 26.94
CA ASN A 621 40.52 10.66 27.28
C ASN A 621 40.52 9.60 26.16
N ASN A 622 41.10 8.44 26.44
CA ASN A 622 41.47 7.49 25.39
C ASN A 622 40.34 6.48 25.20
N ASP A 623 39.67 6.56 24.06
CA ASP A 623 38.46 5.82 23.76
C ASP A 623 38.67 4.70 22.74
N GLU A 624 37.80 3.69 22.79
CA GLU A 624 37.73 2.63 21.79
C GLU A 624 36.36 2.64 21.10
N LEU A 625 36.35 3.03 19.82
CA LEU A 625 35.14 3.13 19.02
C LEU A 625 35.11 2.00 17.97
N PHE A 626 33.99 1.28 17.86
CA PHE A 626 33.82 0.17 16.92
C PHE A 626 32.68 0.47 15.95
N ALA A 627 33.01 0.66 14.68
CA ALA A 627 32.06 0.88 13.60
C ALA A 627 31.51 -0.43 13.04
N GLY A 628 30.24 -0.43 12.67
CA GLY A 628 29.61 -1.37 11.76
C GLY A 628 29.74 -0.92 10.31
N THR A 629 28.74 -0.19 9.81
CA THR A 629 28.62 0.22 8.40
C THR A 629 27.99 1.61 8.29
N ARG A 630 28.49 2.47 7.40
CA ARG A 630 27.98 3.85 7.23
C ARG A 630 27.96 4.67 8.53
N ASP A 631 28.81 4.33 9.48
CA ASP A 631 28.92 5.03 10.76
C ASP A 631 29.93 6.19 10.65
N GLN A 632 29.78 7.18 11.52
CA GLN A 632 30.72 8.28 11.70
C GLN A 632 31.27 8.25 13.12
N LEU A 633 32.60 8.14 13.24
CA LEU A 633 33.31 8.05 14.51
C LEU A 633 34.22 9.27 14.68
N PHE A 634 34.16 9.87 15.86
CA PHE A 634 34.96 11.01 16.28
C PHE A 634 35.63 10.64 17.62
N GLY A 635 36.97 10.53 17.64
CA GLY A 635 37.72 10.29 18.88
C GLY A 635 37.71 11.51 19.81
N ASP A 636 37.86 12.70 19.23
CA ASP A 636 37.90 14.00 19.90
C ASP A 636 39.24 14.28 20.62
N GLU A 637 39.35 14.16 21.96
CA GLU A 637 40.60 14.43 22.71
C GLU A 637 41.15 13.17 23.39
N GLY A 638 42.22 12.56 22.86
CA GLY A 638 42.79 11.36 23.45
C GLY A 638 43.76 10.63 22.54
N ASP A 639 44.36 9.55 23.04
CA ASP A 639 45.00 8.57 22.14
C ASP A 639 43.98 7.47 21.82
N ASP A 640 43.17 7.69 20.78
CA ASP A 640 41.97 6.91 20.52
C ASP A 640 42.21 5.72 19.60
N LYS A 641 41.31 4.73 19.65
CA LYS A 641 41.32 3.58 18.74
C LYS A 641 39.99 3.41 18.05
N LEU A 642 40.02 3.58 16.73
CA LEU A 642 38.83 3.49 15.88
C LEU A 642 38.92 2.20 15.06
N TYR A 643 37.98 1.28 15.27
CA TYR A 643 37.90 -0.03 14.64
C TYR A 643 36.78 -0.08 13.61
N VAL A 644 37.04 -0.65 12.43
CA VAL A 644 36.00 -0.86 11.39
C VAL A 644 35.60 -2.31 11.24
N GLY A 645 34.31 -2.53 10.99
CA GLY A 645 33.74 -3.83 10.64
C GLY A 645 33.97 -4.22 9.17
N GLU A 646 33.49 -5.42 8.82
CA GLU A 646 33.67 -6.00 7.48
C GLU A 646 32.84 -5.34 6.37
N LEU A 647 31.79 -4.60 6.70
CA LEU A 647 30.92 -3.95 5.72
C LEU A 647 31.56 -2.66 5.19
N GLY A 648 32.17 -1.86 6.07
CA GLY A 648 32.89 -0.64 5.71
C GLY A 648 31.99 0.56 5.45
N ASP A 649 32.41 1.46 4.55
CA ASP A 649 31.70 2.72 4.24
C ASP A 649 31.60 3.71 5.43
N ASN A 650 32.55 3.64 6.37
CA ASN A 650 32.55 4.50 7.56
C ASN A 650 33.43 5.75 7.36
N LEU A 651 33.14 6.80 8.13
CA LEU A 651 33.97 8.00 8.27
C LEU A 651 34.60 8.05 9.66
N LEU A 652 35.92 8.17 9.72
CA LEU A 652 36.70 8.16 10.96
C LEU A 652 37.46 9.46 11.12
N THR A 653 37.40 10.05 12.31
CA THR A 653 38.14 11.26 12.70
C THR A 653 38.79 10.98 14.05
N GLY A 654 40.11 11.09 14.15
CA GLY A 654 40.85 10.87 15.41
C GLY A 654 40.68 12.04 16.36
N GLY A 655 40.94 13.26 15.86
CA GLY A 655 40.91 14.47 16.67
C GLY A 655 42.31 14.86 17.13
N THR A 656 42.50 15.07 18.43
CA THR A 656 43.80 15.44 19.00
C THR A 656 44.38 14.31 19.83
N GLY A 657 45.63 13.95 19.55
CA GLY A 657 46.40 12.97 20.32
C GLY A 657 47.13 12.04 19.38
N THR A 658 47.40 10.80 19.81
CA THR A 658 48.06 9.77 19.01
C THR A 658 47.09 8.65 18.67
N ASP A 659 46.44 8.75 17.52
CA ASP A 659 45.29 7.92 17.20
C ASP A 659 45.64 6.67 16.40
N GLN A 660 44.78 5.65 16.55
CA GLN A 660 44.93 4.37 15.87
C GLN A 660 43.69 4.06 15.03
N PHE A 661 43.87 3.99 13.71
CA PHE A 661 42.81 3.63 12.78
C PHE A 661 42.96 2.18 12.36
N TRP A 662 42.16 1.30 12.94
CA TRP A 662 42.15 -0.14 12.66
C TRP A 662 41.22 -0.46 11.49
N ILE A 663 41.79 -0.38 10.28
CA ILE A 663 41.05 -0.43 9.00
C ILE A 663 40.70 -1.84 8.51
N ALA A 664 41.19 -2.88 9.18
CA ALA A 664 40.84 -4.27 8.90
C ALA A 664 41.12 -5.16 10.11
N LYS A 665 40.17 -6.06 10.41
CA LYS A 665 40.27 -7.06 11.48
C LYS A 665 39.63 -8.37 11.04
N ALA A 666 40.43 -9.44 11.00
CA ALA A 666 40.04 -10.80 10.58
C ALA A 666 39.55 -10.95 9.12
N LYS A 667 38.97 -9.91 8.53
CA LYS A 667 38.56 -9.79 7.12
C LYS A 667 38.84 -8.37 6.63
N LEU A 668 38.95 -8.25 5.31
CA LEU A 668 38.99 -6.95 4.65
C LEU A 668 37.57 -6.37 4.55
N PRO A 669 37.41 -5.04 4.68
CA PRO A 669 36.12 -4.42 4.47
C PRO A 669 35.67 -4.55 3.01
N ILE A 670 34.36 -4.73 2.80
CA ILE A 670 33.74 -4.83 1.47
C ILE A 670 33.73 -3.46 0.80
N SER A 671 33.32 -2.43 1.54
CA SER A 671 33.38 -1.03 1.11
C SER A 671 34.54 -0.32 1.79
N LYS A 672 35.19 0.61 1.08
CA LYS A 672 36.29 1.38 1.65
C LYS A 672 35.81 2.28 2.78
N ASN A 673 36.64 2.47 3.80
CA ASN A 673 36.42 3.46 4.85
C ASN A 673 37.16 4.76 4.52
N THR A 674 36.78 5.87 5.15
CA THR A 674 37.44 7.17 4.96
C THR A 674 37.99 7.66 6.29
N ILE A 675 39.26 8.06 6.32
CA ILE A 675 39.91 8.67 7.48
C ILE A 675 40.14 10.14 7.16
N ALA A 676 39.58 11.02 7.99
CA ALA A 676 39.44 12.44 7.69
C ALA A 676 40.68 13.28 8.01
N ASP A 677 41.43 12.90 9.04
CA ASP A 677 42.42 13.76 9.69
C ASP A 677 43.73 13.06 10.06
N TYR A 678 44.06 11.94 9.40
CA TYR A 678 45.29 11.18 9.64
C TYR A 678 46.57 12.04 9.62
N GLU A 679 47.30 12.09 10.73
CA GLU A 679 48.57 12.81 10.86
C GLU A 679 49.78 11.86 10.78
N ILE A 680 50.57 11.99 9.71
CA ILE A 680 51.78 11.18 9.51
C ILE A 680 52.79 11.41 10.63
N GLY A 681 53.20 10.32 11.27
CA GLY A 681 54.24 10.31 12.31
C GLY A 681 53.71 10.56 13.72
N THR A 682 52.43 10.93 13.82
CA THR A 682 51.64 10.90 15.05
C THR A 682 50.80 9.62 15.03
N ASP A 683 49.86 9.52 14.09
CA ASP A 683 48.87 8.45 14.05
C ASP A 683 49.38 7.18 13.38
N VAL A 684 48.74 6.06 13.71
CA VAL A 684 49.05 4.75 13.13
C VAL A 684 47.82 4.06 12.54
N ILE A 685 48.08 3.26 11.50
CA ILE A 685 47.08 2.45 10.83
C ILE A 685 47.23 1.01 11.25
N GLY A 686 46.19 0.47 11.90
CA GLY A 686 46.14 -0.89 12.41
C GLY A 686 45.55 -1.87 11.39
N ILE A 687 46.18 -3.04 11.27
CA ILE A 687 45.63 -4.22 10.59
C ILE A 687 45.86 -5.41 11.52
N SER A 688 44.79 -6.09 11.95
CA SER A 688 44.91 -7.24 12.86
C SER A 688 44.26 -8.50 12.31
N ASP A 689 44.73 -9.65 12.79
CA ASP A 689 44.15 -10.98 12.55
C ASP A 689 44.08 -11.35 11.06
N LEU A 690 44.92 -10.72 10.26
CA LEU A 690 45.16 -10.99 8.85
C LEU A 690 46.66 -11.22 8.72
N SER A 691 47.07 -12.28 8.02
CA SER A 691 48.48 -12.59 7.75
C SER A 691 49.11 -11.63 6.73
N LEU A 692 48.84 -10.33 6.87
CA LEU A 692 49.32 -9.24 6.05
C LEU A 692 50.52 -8.57 6.72
N ARG A 693 51.37 -8.01 5.87
CA ARG A 693 52.53 -7.18 6.24
C ARG A 693 52.50 -5.92 5.40
N PHE A 694 53.32 -4.94 5.77
CA PHE A 694 53.45 -3.70 5.00
C PHE A 694 53.74 -3.93 3.50
N THR A 695 54.52 -4.97 3.17
CA THR A 695 54.84 -5.34 1.78
C THR A 695 53.66 -5.85 0.96
N ASP A 696 52.56 -6.20 1.63
CA ASP A 696 51.35 -6.72 1.02
C ASP A 696 50.34 -5.57 0.72
N LEU A 697 50.66 -4.34 1.13
CA LEU A 697 49.89 -3.13 0.86
C LEU A 697 50.38 -2.41 -0.39
N SER A 698 49.47 -1.71 -1.07
CA SER A 698 49.83 -0.71 -2.08
C SER A 698 49.06 0.59 -1.87
N PHE A 699 49.66 1.70 -2.29
CA PHE A 699 49.14 3.04 -2.09
C PHE A 699 48.92 3.70 -3.45
N SER A 700 47.73 4.24 -3.68
CA SER A 700 47.40 4.97 -4.91
C SER A 700 46.92 6.38 -4.60
N GLN A 701 47.61 7.38 -5.14
CA GLN A 701 47.20 8.77 -5.03
C GLN A 701 45.95 9.04 -5.88
N VAL A 702 44.91 9.61 -5.28
CA VAL A 702 43.65 10.00 -5.90
C VAL A 702 43.36 11.45 -5.55
N GLY A 703 43.78 12.38 -6.42
CA GLY A 703 43.72 13.81 -6.11
C GLY A 703 44.63 14.14 -4.93
N GLN A 704 44.07 14.75 -3.87
CA GLN A 704 44.79 15.05 -2.62
C GLN A 704 44.76 13.90 -1.60
N ASN A 705 44.10 12.79 -1.93
CA ASN A 705 43.85 11.68 -1.01
C ASN A 705 44.69 10.46 -1.40
N THR A 706 44.91 9.56 -0.44
CA THR A 706 45.61 8.29 -0.67
C THR A 706 44.69 7.10 -0.39
N ASP A 707 44.51 6.24 -1.37
CA ASP A 707 43.85 4.94 -1.20
C ASP A 707 44.86 3.89 -0.73
N ILE A 708 44.55 3.20 0.37
CA ILE A 708 45.25 2.02 0.85
C ILE A 708 44.58 0.79 0.26
N ARG A 709 45.38 -0.10 -0.33
CA ARG A 709 44.87 -1.28 -1.04
C ARG A 709 45.53 -2.56 -0.56
N VAL A 710 44.74 -3.64 -0.57
CA VAL A 710 45.21 -5.02 -0.40
C VAL A 710 44.83 -5.80 -1.65
N GLY A 711 45.81 -6.08 -2.52
CA GLY A 711 45.53 -6.52 -3.88
C GLY A 711 44.73 -5.45 -4.65
N ASP A 712 43.61 -5.85 -5.24
CA ASP A 712 42.74 -4.93 -6.00
C ASP A 712 41.74 -4.17 -5.11
N ALA A 713 41.53 -4.60 -3.87
CA ALA A 713 40.55 -4.01 -2.95
C ALA A 713 41.07 -2.71 -2.34
N VAL A 714 40.25 -1.65 -2.36
CA VAL A 714 40.50 -0.41 -1.58
C VAL A 714 39.89 -0.60 -0.20
N VAL A 715 40.72 -0.57 0.84
CA VAL A 715 40.27 -0.83 2.22
C VAL A 715 40.01 0.46 3.00
N ALA A 716 40.78 1.50 2.69
CA ALA A 716 40.63 2.82 3.28
C ALA A 716 41.12 3.92 2.33
N THR A 717 40.55 5.11 2.45
CA THR A 717 41.03 6.36 1.86
C THR A 717 41.47 7.30 2.98
N LEU A 718 42.72 7.77 2.95
CA LEU A 718 43.23 8.84 3.79
C LEU A 718 43.02 10.18 3.08
N LEU A 719 42.29 11.10 3.72
CA LEU A 719 42.13 12.44 3.15
C LEU A 719 43.42 13.26 3.33
N ASN A 720 43.69 14.14 2.35
CA ASN A 720 44.80 15.11 2.39
C ASN A 720 46.18 14.52 2.73
N THR A 721 46.41 13.26 2.37
CA THR A 721 47.62 12.50 2.67
C THR A 721 48.33 12.13 1.37
N GLU A 722 49.64 12.36 1.30
CA GLU A 722 50.48 11.99 0.16
C GLU A 722 50.98 10.55 0.28
N ALA A 723 50.76 9.74 -0.76
CA ALA A 723 51.07 8.31 -0.74
C ALA A 723 52.55 8.00 -0.49
N ASP A 724 53.45 8.81 -1.04
CA ASP A 724 54.91 8.62 -0.94
C ASP A 724 55.46 8.91 0.48
N ALA A 725 54.64 9.49 1.36
CA ALA A 725 55.02 9.77 2.74
C ALA A 725 54.71 8.59 3.69
N LEU A 726 53.96 7.58 3.25
CA LEU A 726 53.63 6.41 4.05
C LEU A 726 54.77 5.39 4.09
N THR A 727 55.14 4.97 5.30
CA THR A 727 56.21 4.02 5.56
C THR A 727 55.75 2.91 6.49
N ALA A 728 56.55 1.85 6.66
CA ALA A 728 56.23 0.76 7.57
C ALA A 728 56.01 1.21 9.02
N ASN A 729 56.56 2.36 9.44
CA ASN A 729 56.39 2.89 10.79
C ASN A 729 55.00 3.52 11.02
N ASN A 730 54.27 3.80 9.94
CA ASN A 730 52.90 4.33 10.00
C ASN A 730 51.86 3.22 10.25
N PHE A 731 52.29 1.95 10.32
CA PHE A 731 51.40 0.80 10.39
C PHE A 731 51.73 -0.09 11.58
N VAL A 732 50.67 -0.65 12.17
CA VAL A 732 50.76 -1.68 13.21
C VAL A 732 50.07 -2.93 12.69
N PHE A 733 50.80 -4.06 12.68
CA PHE A 733 50.29 -5.37 12.29
C PHE A 733 50.26 -6.27 13.52
N VAL A 734 49.10 -6.84 13.84
CA VAL A 734 48.89 -7.71 15.02
C VAL A 734 48.38 -9.08 14.63
#